data_AF-A0A1G9VVV3-F1
#
_entry.id   AF-A0A1G9VVV3-F1
#
_cell.length_a   1.000
_cell.length_b   1.000
_cell.length_c   1.000
_cell.angle_alpha   90.00
_cell.angle_beta   90.00
_cell.angle_gamma   90.00
#
_symmetry.space_group_name_H-M   'P 1'
#
loop_
_entity.id
_entity.type
_entity.pdbx_description
1 polymer ?
#
loop_
_entity_poly.entity_id
_entity_poly.type
_entity_poly.pdbx_seq_one_letter_code
_entity_poly.pdbx_strand_id
1 'polypeptide(L)'
;MTAEPTSSTTDELSEIPSAPRHWEADVLLRDGRTAHIRPIAANDAELLVEFYSRVSDESKYYRFFSPMPKLSEKDVARFTQVDHQDRVAFVLMLQGQMIAVGRFDVIKPGEAEVAFLVEDQHQGRGIAQLLLEHLAQAGRERGVERFVAEVLPDNHRMIQIFRDAGYRIASEYDEGVLMLEFSIDPTETAIGVMRGREHRAEAASIERFFNPRSVAVIGASRRQDTIGQALVRHLVTGDYTGRVYVVNPSAAAVSGMPAYKAVGDIPDDVDVAIVAVPAEAVEDVVLECAAKGVHGLVVISSGFAETGDEGRKRQRRLVGLSRSYGLRLIGPNCLGVINTDPSVSINASLSSVMPARGRAGFFCQSGALGSAILEKVQNRGLGLSTFVSAGNRADVSGNDLLQYWEEDDSTEVVLLYLESIGNPRKFSRIARRVSLRKPIIAVRSGRTTQGVPMGHAVRRIAAPPQAVDAMFRQAGVIQVDTLEEMFDVAQLLAHQPLPRGRRVAIVGNSDALGLLAADAAAAVGLVVNKSVALGAEATAEDFEDALDAAIDDPDIDSVIAVYIPPLNVSGEDVANVLAAVGEQSDKPLVSSFLGAEGVPELLRVPDVAGSTAGRGSVPSYPAVEAAVRALARVVEYAVWLRTPDGPPPDPAEVDLATARQLVNSVLAEHPQGTGLTREQTTELLAAYDITLWESRPVSTLRQAQAAGREMGWDVVLKATSHPLRERPDLAHVWRNIDTSAEMRDAWDSLTALVGGADSAGFVVQKHAPPGVPIAIRSIEDPLFGPVVSFGISGPIIELLADKSYRIPPLGDRDAAAMVREIKSSPMLFGYRGAEVVDVVEIERLISRVAQLQNDLPQVSSLELALVLAGTSGASVLTAEARVDPVTDPRSDLFVRRMPEQQGDTLPG
;
A
#
# COMPACT_ATOMS: atom_id res chain seq x y z
N MET A 1 -31.01 -20.50 71.43
CA MET A 1 -30.97 -19.08 70.97
C MET A 1 -29.70 -18.48 71.50
N THR A 2 -28.64 -18.56 70.72
CA THR A 2 -27.33 -17.97 71.03
C THR A 2 -26.79 -17.46 69.71
N ALA A 3 -26.73 -16.13 69.61
CA ALA A 3 -26.12 -15.40 68.52
C ALA A 3 -24.63 -15.22 68.82
N GLU A 4 -23.80 -15.32 67.79
CA GLU A 4 -22.51 -14.64 67.63
C GLU A 4 -22.12 -14.67 66.14
N PRO A 5 -21.27 -13.75 65.65
CA PRO A 5 -21.51 -13.01 64.41
C PRO A 5 -20.66 -13.48 63.24
N THR A 6 -21.16 -13.22 62.04
CA THR A 6 -20.50 -13.46 60.76
C THR A 6 -19.31 -12.54 60.55
N SER A 7 -18.14 -13.13 60.29
CA SER A 7 -16.90 -12.50 59.86
C SER A 7 -17.06 -11.88 58.47
N SER A 8 -17.04 -10.55 58.41
CA SER A 8 -16.86 -9.77 57.18
C SER A 8 -15.39 -9.42 57.02
N THR A 9 -14.67 -10.10 56.12
CA THR A 9 -13.46 -9.60 55.42
C THR A 9 -12.90 -10.69 54.51
N THR A 10 -13.32 -10.69 53.24
CA THR A 10 -12.48 -11.11 52.11
C THR A 10 -13.06 -10.57 50.79
N ASP A 11 -12.20 -9.86 50.06
CA ASP A 11 -12.22 -9.56 48.61
C ASP A 11 -13.35 -8.71 48.01
N GLU A 12 -13.21 -7.39 48.17
CA GLU A 12 -13.53 -6.42 47.11
C GLU A 12 -12.20 -5.83 46.58
N LEU A 13 -11.40 -6.65 45.89
CA LEU A 13 -10.41 -6.13 44.93
C LEU A 13 -11.17 -5.91 43.62
N SER A 14 -11.52 -4.66 43.34
CA SER A 14 -12.06 -4.23 42.04
C SER A 14 -11.23 -4.84 40.91
N GLU A 15 -11.85 -5.65 40.04
CA GLU A 15 -11.20 -6.18 38.84
C GLU A 15 -10.65 -5.02 38.02
N ILE A 16 -9.32 -4.92 37.93
CA ILE A 16 -8.65 -3.94 37.08
C ILE A 16 -9.10 -4.24 35.64
N PRO A 17 -9.67 -3.28 34.90
CA PRO A 17 -10.12 -3.50 33.53
C PRO A 17 -8.97 -4.02 32.65
N SER A 18 -9.23 -5.00 31.78
CA SER A 18 -8.21 -5.45 30.84
C SER A 18 -7.91 -4.39 29.79
N ALA A 19 -6.64 -4.13 29.50
CA ALA A 19 -6.24 -3.23 28.42
C ALA A 19 -6.82 -3.68 27.06
N PRO A 20 -7.16 -2.74 26.16
CA PRO A 20 -7.56 -3.07 24.80
C PRO A 20 -6.46 -3.84 24.06
N ARG A 21 -6.81 -4.94 23.38
CA ARG A 21 -5.84 -5.80 22.68
C ARG A 21 -5.16 -5.10 21.50
N HIS A 22 -5.84 -4.18 20.82
CA HIS A 22 -5.31 -3.49 19.65
C HIS A 22 -4.18 -2.48 19.98
N TRP A 23 -3.95 -2.20 21.27
CA TRP A 23 -2.83 -1.40 21.75
C TRP A 23 -1.49 -2.15 21.73
N GLU A 24 -1.51 -3.48 21.63
CA GLU A 24 -0.33 -4.31 21.51
C GLU A 24 0.16 -4.36 20.05
N ALA A 25 1.47 -4.29 19.81
CA ALA A 25 2.02 -4.32 18.47
C ALA A 25 3.50 -4.76 18.43
N ASP A 26 3.90 -5.36 17.32
CA ASP A 26 5.31 -5.42 16.94
C ASP A 26 5.69 -4.13 16.20
N VAL A 27 6.91 -3.64 16.42
CA VAL A 27 7.38 -2.34 15.93
C VAL A 27 8.83 -2.41 15.49
N LEU A 28 9.23 -1.50 14.58
CA LEU A 28 10.63 -1.36 14.17
C LEU A 28 11.27 -0.17 14.88
N LEU A 29 12.46 -0.43 15.41
CA LEU A 29 13.34 0.57 15.98
C LEU A 29 14.14 1.26 14.87
N ARG A 30 14.75 2.39 15.19
CA ARG A 30 15.50 3.20 14.22
C ARG A 30 16.66 2.45 13.57
N ASP A 31 17.19 1.44 14.25
CA ASP A 31 18.27 0.58 13.76
C ASP A 31 17.80 -0.63 12.94
N GLY A 32 16.49 -0.73 12.68
CA GLY A 32 15.89 -1.79 11.88
C GLY A 32 15.56 -3.07 12.65
N ARG A 33 15.88 -3.15 13.95
CA ARG A 33 15.50 -4.31 14.80
C ARG A 33 14.04 -4.21 15.22
N THR A 34 13.41 -5.37 15.41
CA THR A 34 12.05 -5.43 15.94
C THR A 34 12.04 -5.28 17.46
N ALA A 35 10.93 -4.80 17.99
CA ALA A 35 10.59 -4.83 19.41
C ALA A 35 9.08 -5.03 19.54
N HIS A 36 8.63 -5.34 20.74
CA HIS A 36 7.22 -5.58 21.02
C HIS A 36 6.70 -4.56 22.04
N ILE A 37 5.72 -3.75 21.65
CA ILE A 37 5.08 -2.77 22.54
C ILE A 37 3.74 -3.31 23.01
N ARG A 38 3.47 -3.20 24.31
CA ARG A 38 2.19 -3.59 24.90
C ARG A 38 1.86 -2.77 26.13
N PRO A 39 0.58 -2.69 26.52
CA PRO A 39 0.20 -2.13 27.81
C PRO A 39 0.91 -2.85 28.95
N ILE A 40 1.28 -2.10 30.00
CA ILE A 40 1.79 -2.71 31.23
C ILE A 40 0.67 -3.49 31.92
N ALA A 41 1.02 -4.62 32.54
CA ALA A 41 0.12 -5.45 33.31
C ALA A 41 0.55 -5.49 34.78
N ALA A 42 -0.38 -5.77 35.68
CA ALA A 42 -0.12 -5.80 37.12
C ALA A 42 0.96 -6.83 37.52
N ASN A 43 1.10 -7.92 36.74
CA ASN A 43 2.12 -8.96 36.92
C ASN A 43 3.52 -8.58 36.39
N ASP A 44 3.69 -7.41 35.76
CA ASP A 44 5.00 -6.93 35.29
C ASP A 44 5.88 -6.34 36.40
N ALA A 45 5.47 -6.45 37.67
CA ALA A 45 6.19 -5.90 38.82
C ALA A 45 7.67 -6.34 38.85
N GLU A 46 7.93 -7.61 38.62
CA GLU A 46 9.30 -8.16 38.58
C GLU A 46 10.09 -7.61 37.39
N LEU A 47 9.48 -7.58 36.19
CA LEU A 47 10.10 -7.03 34.99
C LEU A 47 10.45 -5.54 35.13
N LEU A 48 9.57 -4.76 35.77
CA LEU A 48 9.80 -3.34 36.04
C LEU A 48 10.96 -3.13 37.01
N VAL A 49 11.04 -3.93 38.09
CA VAL A 49 12.14 -3.85 39.06
C VAL A 49 13.46 -4.25 38.41
N GLU A 50 13.47 -5.30 37.60
CA GLU A 50 14.65 -5.76 36.87
C GLU A 50 15.14 -4.69 35.89
N PHE A 51 14.24 -4.13 35.07
CA PHE A 51 14.52 -3.00 34.19
C PHE A 51 15.09 -1.80 34.96
N TYR A 52 14.42 -1.39 36.04
CA TYR A 52 14.84 -0.24 36.85
C TYR A 52 16.25 -0.40 37.43
N SER A 53 16.65 -1.65 37.75
CA SER A 53 17.98 -1.95 38.27
C SER A 53 19.10 -1.73 37.25
N ARG A 54 18.79 -1.81 35.94
CA ARG A 54 19.74 -1.60 34.84
C ARG A 54 19.85 -0.15 34.39
N VAL A 55 18.86 0.68 34.70
CA VAL A 55 18.87 2.12 34.36
C VAL A 55 19.90 2.86 35.21
N SER A 56 20.64 3.78 34.60
CA SER A 56 21.62 4.61 35.29
C SER A 56 20.99 5.54 36.32
N ASP A 57 21.76 5.92 37.35
CA ASP A 57 21.30 6.87 38.37
C ASP A 57 21.02 8.27 37.79
N GLU A 58 21.72 8.65 36.73
CA GLU A 58 21.49 9.88 35.97
C GLU A 58 20.12 9.86 35.29
N SER A 59 19.81 8.79 34.54
CA SER A 59 18.50 8.62 33.89
C SER A 59 17.35 8.56 34.91
N LYS A 60 17.57 7.97 36.10
CA LYS A 60 16.61 8.00 37.22
C LYS A 60 16.43 9.41 37.77
N TYR A 61 17.53 10.12 38.03
CA TYR A 61 17.48 11.50 38.53
C TYR A 61 16.72 12.42 37.58
N TYR A 62 17.00 12.34 36.28
CA TYR A 62 16.27 13.12 35.28
C TYR A 62 14.79 12.78 35.17
N ARG A 63 14.37 11.57 35.55
CA ARG A 63 12.97 11.14 35.51
C ARG A 63 12.17 11.55 36.75
N PHE A 64 12.76 11.48 37.94
CA PHE A 64 12.06 11.70 39.21
C PHE A 64 12.46 12.99 39.92
N PHE A 65 13.36 13.77 39.32
CA PHE A 65 13.93 15.02 39.85
C PHE A 65 14.57 14.86 41.25
N SER A 66 14.87 13.61 41.64
CA SER A 66 15.38 13.25 42.95
C SER A 66 16.16 11.93 42.89
N PRO A 67 17.15 11.71 43.78
CA PRO A 67 17.86 10.44 43.86
C PRO A 67 16.91 9.30 44.29
N MET A 68 16.56 8.44 43.33
CA MET A 68 15.66 7.30 43.56
C MET A 68 16.37 5.99 43.16
N PRO A 69 17.30 5.47 43.97
CA PRO A 69 18.12 4.32 43.56
C PRO A 69 17.33 3.02 43.41
N LYS A 70 16.21 2.87 44.14
CA LYS A 70 15.29 1.72 44.07
C LYS A 70 13.84 2.20 44.15
N LEU A 71 12.93 1.44 43.52
CA LEU A 71 11.48 1.64 43.67
C LEU A 71 10.99 0.99 44.97
N SER A 72 10.11 1.67 45.71
CA SER A 72 9.41 1.06 46.84
C SER A 72 8.32 0.11 46.35
N GLU A 73 7.86 -0.84 47.18
CA GLU A 73 6.74 -1.72 46.82
C GLU A 73 5.47 -0.94 46.42
N LYS A 74 5.25 0.22 47.05
CA LYS A 74 4.16 1.13 46.71
C LYS A 74 4.33 1.77 45.33
N ASP A 75 5.55 2.14 44.96
CA ASP A 75 5.83 2.72 43.64
C ASP A 75 5.69 1.66 42.54
N VAL A 76 6.17 0.44 42.78
CA VAL A 76 6.02 -0.67 41.85
C VAL A 76 4.53 -0.95 41.62
N ALA A 77 3.73 -1.11 42.69
CA ALA A 77 2.30 -1.32 42.58
C ALA A 77 1.60 -0.15 41.85
N ARG A 78 1.94 1.10 42.18
CA ARG A 78 1.39 2.28 41.50
C ARG A 78 1.73 2.28 40.01
N PHE A 79 2.92 1.81 39.62
CA PHE A 79 3.41 1.90 38.24
C PHE A 79 2.91 0.75 37.37
N THR A 80 2.56 -0.41 37.93
CA THR A 80 2.05 -1.56 37.18
C THR A 80 0.53 -1.69 37.23
N GLN A 81 -0.14 -1.17 38.26
CA GLN A 81 -1.59 -1.19 38.40
C GLN A 81 -2.17 0.14 37.86
N VAL A 82 -2.60 0.09 36.61
CA VAL A 82 -3.19 1.22 35.87
C VAL A 82 -4.62 0.87 35.45
N ASP A 83 -5.51 1.87 35.36
CA ASP A 83 -6.93 1.68 35.02
C ASP A 83 -7.20 1.64 33.51
N HIS A 84 -6.18 1.94 32.70
CA HIS A 84 -6.22 2.07 31.25
C HIS A 84 -7.15 3.18 30.73
N GLN A 85 -7.65 4.05 31.60
CA GLN A 85 -8.56 5.17 31.29
C GLN A 85 -7.85 6.50 31.57
N ASP A 86 -7.67 6.82 32.85
CA ASP A 86 -7.01 8.05 33.31
C ASP A 86 -5.52 7.84 33.51
N ARG A 87 -5.11 6.59 33.69
CA ARG A 87 -3.73 6.17 33.86
C ARG A 87 -3.43 5.08 32.84
N VAL A 88 -2.50 5.35 31.93
CA VAL A 88 -2.09 4.41 30.87
C VAL A 88 -0.58 4.31 30.85
N ALA A 89 -0.06 3.10 30.75
CA ALA A 89 1.36 2.85 30.58
C ALA A 89 1.61 1.74 29.56
N PHE A 90 2.63 1.97 28.73
CA PHE A 90 3.16 1.05 27.75
C PHE A 90 4.57 0.63 28.13
N VAL A 91 4.88 -0.65 27.89
CA VAL A 91 6.22 -1.20 28.00
C VAL A 91 6.71 -1.63 26.63
N LEU A 92 8.00 -1.43 26.38
CA LEU A 92 8.66 -1.97 25.20
C LEU A 92 9.52 -3.17 25.63
N MET A 93 9.25 -4.31 25.00
CA MET A 93 9.88 -5.59 25.26
C MET A 93 10.83 -5.96 24.12
N LEU A 94 12.01 -6.47 24.47
CA LEU A 94 12.99 -7.02 23.53
C LEU A 94 13.66 -8.22 24.18
N GLN A 95 13.64 -9.38 23.52
CA GLN A 95 14.21 -10.63 24.04
C GLN A 95 13.66 -11.02 25.43
N GLY A 96 12.36 -10.78 25.65
CA GLY A 96 11.70 -11.04 26.94
C GLY A 96 12.01 -10.02 28.05
N GLN A 97 12.88 -9.04 27.79
CA GLN A 97 13.25 -7.99 28.75
C GLN A 97 12.51 -6.69 28.48
N MET A 98 12.08 -6.00 29.53
CA MET A 98 11.59 -4.63 29.44
C MET A 98 12.78 -3.69 29.23
N ILE A 99 12.76 -2.91 28.13
CA ILE A 99 13.83 -1.97 27.77
C ILE A 99 13.38 -0.50 27.87
N ALA A 100 12.08 -0.26 27.99
CA ALA A 100 11.52 1.06 28.22
C ALA A 100 10.10 1.01 28.78
N VAL A 101 9.69 2.08 29.44
CA VAL A 101 8.32 2.33 29.89
C VAL A 101 7.93 3.79 29.58
N GLY A 102 6.74 3.98 29.01
CA GLY A 102 6.13 5.29 28.79
C GLY A 102 4.73 5.31 29.39
N ARG A 103 4.31 6.42 29.98
CA ARG A 103 3.00 6.54 30.61
C ARG A 103 2.40 7.92 30.48
N PHE A 104 1.09 8.00 30.59
CA PHE A 104 0.42 9.24 30.93
C PHE A 104 -0.51 9.07 32.15
N ASP A 105 -0.66 10.15 32.91
CA ASP A 105 -1.65 10.28 33.98
C ASP A 105 -2.47 11.56 33.72
N VAL A 106 -3.80 11.46 33.67
CA VAL A 106 -4.71 12.60 33.44
C VAL A 106 -4.65 13.55 34.65
N ILE A 107 -4.32 14.83 34.40
CA ILE A 107 -4.24 15.85 35.45
C ILE A 107 -5.59 16.58 35.58
N LYS A 108 -6.23 16.87 34.44
CA LYS A 108 -7.54 17.51 34.34
C LYS A 108 -8.21 17.09 33.02
N PRO A 109 -9.52 17.28 32.85
CA PRO A 109 -10.21 16.88 31.62
C PRO A 109 -9.51 17.44 30.37
N GLY A 110 -9.22 16.56 29.40
CA GLY A 110 -8.53 16.89 28.15
C GLY A 110 -6.99 17.00 28.24
N GLU A 111 -6.38 16.92 29.43
CA GLU A 111 -4.93 17.13 29.62
C GLU A 111 -4.28 16.07 30.51
N ALA A 112 -3.20 15.45 30.01
CA ALA A 112 -2.45 14.43 30.74
C ALA A 112 -0.95 14.73 30.81
N GLU A 113 -0.34 14.42 31.95
CA GLU A 113 1.13 14.44 32.11
C GLU A 113 1.72 13.20 31.45
N VAL A 114 2.75 13.36 30.62
CA VAL A 114 3.44 12.25 29.97
C VAL A 114 4.85 12.10 30.49
N ALA A 115 5.30 10.86 30.67
CA ALA A 115 6.66 10.58 31.08
C ALA A 115 7.21 9.25 30.58
N PHE A 116 8.54 9.21 30.41
CA PHE A 116 9.25 8.10 29.78
C PHE A 116 10.49 7.73 30.56
N LEU A 117 10.83 6.44 30.55
CA LEU A 117 12.13 5.94 31.00
C LEU A 117 12.62 4.90 30.01
N VAL A 118 13.84 5.07 29.50
CA VAL A 118 14.47 4.18 28.51
C VAL A 118 15.83 3.76 29.06
N GLU A 119 16.11 2.45 29.02
CA GLU A 119 17.40 1.90 29.45
C GLU A 119 18.54 2.48 28.60
N ASP A 120 19.64 2.89 29.26
CA ASP A 120 20.70 3.70 28.67
C ASP A 120 21.31 3.08 27.40
N GLN A 121 21.52 1.75 27.39
CA GLN A 121 22.06 1.01 26.24
C GLN A 121 21.13 0.99 25.01
N HIS A 122 19.84 1.30 25.20
CA HIS A 122 18.82 1.33 24.14
C HIS A 122 18.46 2.76 23.70
N GLN A 123 19.05 3.80 24.30
CA GLN A 123 18.83 5.19 23.90
C GLN A 123 19.31 5.45 22.47
N GLY A 124 18.73 6.45 21.80
CA GLY A 124 19.04 6.78 20.40
C GLY A 124 18.35 5.91 19.34
N ARG A 125 17.67 4.84 19.75
CA ARG A 125 16.98 3.89 18.85
C ARG A 125 15.55 4.30 18.48
N GLY A 126 15.13 5.52 18.81
CA GLY A 126 13.79 6.05 18.47
C GLY A 126 12.65 5.57 19.39
N ILE A 127 12.97 5.00 20.56
CA ILE A 127 12.03 4.35 21.47
C ILE A 127 11.07 5.35 22.13
N ALA A 128 11.56 6.48 22.61
CA ALA A 128 10.71 7.49 23.27
C ALA A 128 9.66 8.05 22.30
N GLN A 129 10.04 8.34 21.05
CA GLN A 129 9.09 8.76 20.02
C GLN A 129 8.03 7.70 19.73
N LEU A 130 8.43 6.42 19.70
CA LEU A 130 7.51 5.31 19.48
C LEU A 130 6.50 5.17 20.63
N LEU A 131 6.96 5.23 21.88
CA LEU A 131 6.07 5.21 23.06
C LEU A 131 5.11 6.40 23.04
N LEU A 132 5.59 7.60 22.67
CA LEU A 132 4.76 8.79 22.57
C LEU A 132 3.66 8.64 21.51
N GLU A 133 3.99 8.08 20.34
CA GLU A 133 3.00 7.80 19.26
C GLU A 133 1.86 6.90 19.79
N HIS A 134 2.22 5.81 20.47
CA HIS A 134 1.25 4.87 21.05
C HIS A 134 0.45 5.46 22.23
N LEU A 135 1.09 6.24 23.10
CA LEU A 135 0.40 6.96 24.18
C LEU A 135 -0.56 8.00 23.62
N ALA A 136 -0.18 8.76 22.59
CA ALA A 136 -1.04 9.76 21.97
C ALA A 136 -2.28 9.11 21.31
N GLN A 137 -2.12 7.93 20.69
CA GLN A 137 -3.25 7.17 20.20
C GLN A 137 -4.18 6.72 21.33
N ALA A 138 -3.65 6.11 22.39
CA ALA A 138 -4.43 5.70 23.54
C ALA A 138 -5.13 6.89 24.23
N GLY A 139 -4.44 8.04 24.34
CA GLY A 139 -4.98 9.28 24.89
C GLY A 139 -6.17 9.79 24.08
N ARG A 140 -6.08 9.81 22.75
CA ARG A 140 -7.20 10.22 21.87
C ARG A 140 -8.41 9.31 22.02
N GLU A 141 -8.21 8.00 22.13
CA GLU A 141 -9.28 7.04 22.40
C GLU A 141 -9.96 7.27 23.77
N ARG A 142 -9.31 7.99 24.69
CA ARG A 142 -9.83 8.31 26.03
C ARG A 142 -10.20 9.79 26.22
N GLY A 143 -10.21 10.59 25.14
CA GLY A 143 -10.62 12.00 25.20
C GLY A 143 -9.57 12.96 25.74
N VAL A 144 -8.28 12.58 25.71
CA VAL A 144 -7.17 13.52 25.94
C VAL A 144 -6.95 14.32 24.67
N GLU A 145 -6.71 15.62 24.80
CA GLU A 145 -6.45 16.55 23.68
C GLU A 145 -5.00 17.07 23.71
N ARG A 146 -4.39 17.08 24.90
CA ARG A 146 -3.06 17.64 25.12
C ARG A 146 -2.22 16.84 26.10
N PHE A 147 -0.95 16.66 25.77
CA PHE A 147 0.07 16.20 26.70
C PHE A 147 0.91 17.35 27.23
N VAL A 148 1.24 17.28 28.51
CA VAL A 148 2.22 18.14 29.17
C VAL A 148 3.36 17.29 29.71
N ALA A 149 4.58 17.82 29.71
CA ALA A 149 5.75 17.16 30.27
C ALA A 149 6.62 18.16 31.01
N GLU A 150 7.06 17.77 32.20
CA GLU A 150 8.07 18.50 32.97
C GLU A 150 9.45 17.90 32.70
N VAL A 151 10.43 18.77 32.39
CA VAL A 151 11.79 18.35 32.08
C VAL A 151 12.79 19.29 32.73
N LEU A 152 13.83 18.75 33.37
CA LEU A 152 14.94 19.56 33.89
C LEU A 152 15.70 20.24 32.73
N PRO A 153 16.09 21.53 32.86
CA PRO A 153 16.81 22.27 31.82
C PRO A 153 18.09 21.58 31.32
N ASP A 154 18.78 20.85 32.20
CA ASP A 154 20.01 20.12 31.89
C ASP A 154 19.77 18.86 31.04
N ASN A 155 18.53 18.35 30.97
CA ASN A 155 18.19 17.19 30.14
C ASN A 155 17.94 17.59 28.68
N HIS A 156 18.98 18.10 28.04
CA HIS A 156 18.94 18.55 26.65
C HIS A 156 18.46 17.47 25.67
N ARG A 157 18.72 16.18 25.97
CA ARG A 157 18.26 15.05 25.16
C ARG A 157 16.74 14.94 25.14
N MET A 158 16.09 14.98 26.31
CA MET A 158 14.62 14.92 26.39
C MET A 158 13.97 16.16 25.78
N ILE A 159 14.54 17.35 26.01
CA ILE A 159 14.06 18.59 25.40
C ILE A 159 14.09 18.47 23.87
N GLN A 160 15.18 17.94 23.30
CA GLN A 160 15.28 17.73 21.86
C GLN A 160 14.26 16.70 21.35
N ILE A 161 14.08 15.57 22.04
CA ILE A 161 13.09 14.53 21.67
C ILE A 161 11.68 15.13 21.60
N PHE A 162 11.31 15.94 22.60
CA PHE A 162 10.00 16.58 22.63
C PHE A 162 9.84 17.62 21.54
N ARG A 163 10.86 18.46 21.28
CA ARG A 163 10.84 19.39 20.14
C ARG A 163 10.71 18.67 18.80
N ASP A 164 11.47 17.60 18.59
CA ASP A 164 11.41 16.76 17.38
C ASP A 164 10.06 16.04 17.24
N ALA A 165 9.33 15.85 18.33
CA ALA A 165 7.97 15.33 18.36
C ALA A 165 6.90 16.42 18.18
N GLY A 166 7.27 17.70 18.18
CA GLY A 166 6.35 18.83 17.97
C GLY A 166 5.91 19.54 19.25
N TYR A 167 6.50 19.23 20.40
CA TYR A 167 6.21 19.95 21.64
C TYR A 167 6.71 21.39 21.56
N ARG A 168 5.93 22.30 22.14
CA ARG A 168 6.29 23.71 22.31
C ARG A 168 6.60 23.98 23.78
N ILE A 169 7.50 24.92 24.03
CA ILE A 169 7.78 25.39 25.38
C ILE A 169 6.62 26.29 25.78
N ALA A 170 5.84 25.86 26.78
CA ALA A 170 4.72 26.64 27.29
C ALA A 170 5.20 27.74 28.24
N SER A 171 6.10 27.38 29.15
CA SER A 171 6.69 28.29 30.13
C SER A 171 7.92 27.70 30.81
N GLU A 172 8.81 28.59 31.26
CA GLU A 172 9.88 28.28 32.21
C GLU A 172 9.34 28.59 33.61
N TYR A 173 9.30 27.57 34.49
CA TYR A 173 8.79 27.74 35.86
C TYR A 173 9.87 28.27 36.80
N ASP A 174 9.45 29.01 37.83
CA ASP A 174 10.32 29.62 38.86
C ASP A 174 10.98 28.59 39.81
N GLU A 175 10.81 27.29 39.53
CA GLU A 175 11.36 26.15 40.29
C GLU A 175 12.42 25.35 39.51
N GLY A 176 12.93 25.90 38.39
CA GLY A 176 14.05 25.28 37.66
C GLY A 176 13.66 24.08 36.79
N VAL A 177 12.41 24.01 36.34
CA VAL A 177 11.88 22.97 35.44
C VAL A 177 11.23 23.63 34.21
N LEU A 178 11.40 23.02 33.04
CA LEU A 178 10.76 23.45 31.79
C LEU A 178 9.46 22.66 31.57
N MET A 179 8.36 23.38 31.34
CA MET A 179 7.09 22.76 30.95
C MET A 179 6.94 22.80 29.43
N LEU A 180 6.73 21.61 28.86
CA LEU A 180 6.53 21.37 27.44
C LEU A 180 5.09 20.92 27.20
N GLU A 181 4.45 21.41 26.14
CA GLU A 181 3.09 21.02 25.76
C GLU A 181 3.01 20.52 24.32
N PHE A 182 2.12 19.56 24.07
CA PHE A 182 1.88 18.96 22.77
C PHE A 182 0.40 18.63 22.59
N SER A 183 -0.22 19.22 21.56
CA SER A 183 -1.54 18.78 21.12
C SER A 183 -1.40 17.40 20.48
N ILE A 184 -2.22 16.45 20.95
CA ILE A 184 -2.17 15.07 20.45
C ILE A 184 -3.04 14.86 19.21
N ASP A 185 -3.73 15.92 18.76
CA ASP A 185 -4.51 15.90 17.54
C ASP A 185 -3.61 15.65 16.33
N PRO A 186 -4.00 14.74 15.43
CA PRO A 186 -3.20 14.40 14.28
C PRO A 186 -3.14 15.58 13.31
N THR A 187 -2.00 16.27 13.29
CA THR A 187 -1.69 17.28 12.27
C THR A 187 -1.01 16.63 11.08
N GLU A 188 -1.19 17.18 9.86
CA GLU A 188 -0.48 16.68 8.66
C GLU A 188 1.05 16.64 8.86
N THR A 189 1.59 17.63 9.56
CA THR A 189 3.01 17.69 9.93
C THR A 189 3.44 16.53 10.83
N ALA A 190 2.65 16.19 11.85
CA ALA A 190 2.96 15.08 12.76
C ALA A 190 2.89 13.72 12.04
N ILE A 191 1.87 13.55 11.17
CA ILE A 191 1.72 12.38 10.33
C ILE A 191 2.92 12.21 9.39
N GLY A 192 3.36 13.30 8.75
CA GLY A 192 4.53 13.31 7.88
C GLY A 192 5.80 12.87 8.60
N VAL A 193 6.04 13.40 9.81
CA VAL A 193 7.21 13.03 10.64
C VAL A 193 7.15 11.55 11.04
N MET A 194 6.00 11.05 11.49
CA MET A 194 5.80 9.64 11.81
C MET A 194 6.09 8.74 10.60
N ARG A 195 5.54 9.07 9.43
CA ARG A 195 5.78 8.34 8.17
C ARG A 195 7.26 8.36 7.77
N GLY A 196 7.96 9.48 7.97
CA GLY A 196 9.41 9.56 7.74
C GLY A 196 10.23 8.70 8.70
N ARG A 197 9.76 8.50 9.94
CA ARG A 197 10.38 7.56 10.89
C ARG A 197 10.11 6.10 10.52
N GLU A 198 8.89 5.79 10.08
CA GLU A 198 8.53 4.46 9.54
C GLU A 198 9.46 4.09 8.38
N HIS A 199 9.58 4.99 7.40
CA HIS A 199 10.44 4.84 6.23
C HIS A 199 11.88 4.47 6.60
N ARG A 200 12.55 5.29 7.42
CA ARG A 200 13.96 5.05 7.83
C ARG A 200 14.16 3.75 8.59
N ALA A 201 13.22 3.41 9.48
CA ALA A 201 13.30 2.17 10.26
C ALA A 201 13.17 0.93 9.36
N GLU A 202 12.26 0.96 8.39
CA GLU A 202 12.07 -0.11 7.41
C GLU A 202 13.24 -0.24 6.45
N ALA A 203 13.72 0.87 5.89
CA ALA A 203 14.89 0.88 5.00
C ALA A 203 16.13 0.29 5.70
N ALA A 204 16.46 0.74 6.92
CA ALA A 204 17.58 0.22 7.70
C ALA A 204 17.44 -1.28 8.05
N SER A 205 16.19 -1.75 8.21
CA SER A 205 15.87 -3.15 8.46
C SER A 205 16.25 -4.04 7.28
N ILE A 206 16.01 -3.55 6.06
CA ILE A 206 16.26 -4.26 4.80
C ILE A 206 17.72 -4.13 4.35
N GLU A 207 18.32 -2.95 4.51
CA GLU A 207 19.71 -2.65 4.11
C GLU A 207 20.71 -3.69 4.64
N ARG A 208 20.53 -4.13 5.90
CA ARG A 208 21.41 -5.12 6.54
C ARG A 208 21.34 -6.53 5.93
N PHE A 209 20.29 -6.86 5.17
CA PHE A 209 20.26 -8.11 4.40
C PHE A 209 21.11 -8.02 3.13
N PHE A 210 21.25 -6.83 2.55
CA PHE A 210 21.97 -6.63 1.29
C PHE A 210 23.42 -6.21 1.47
N ASN A 211 23.77 -5.61 2.60
CA ASN A 211 25.14 -5.18 2.92
C ASN A 211 25.69 -5.87 4.20
N PRO A 212 25.59 -7.20 4.36
CA PRO A 212 26.16 -7.88 5.51
C PRO A 212 27.69 -7.89 5.44
N ARG A 213 28.36 -7.82 6.60
CA ARG A 213 29.81 -8.03 6.74
C ARG A 213 30.12 -9.50 7.01
N SER A 214 29.20 -10.22 7.61
CA SER A 214 29.32 -11.65 7.92
C SER A 214 28.01 -12.40 7.73
N VAL A 215 28.11 -13.61 7.17
CA VAL A 215 26.97 -14.49 6.89
C VAL A 215 27.24 -15.87 7.48
N ALA A 216 26.28 -16.43 8.20
CA ALA A 216 26.32 -17.82 8.66
C ALA A 216 25.37 -18.70 7.83
N VAL A 217 25.87 -19.81 7.27
CA VAL A 217 25.06 -20.79 6.54
C VAL A 217 24.78 -21.99 7.44
N ILE A 218 23.53 -22.14 7.85
CA ILE A 218 23.06 -23.15 8.80
C ILE A 218 22.39 -24.28 8.04
N GLY A 219 22.91 -25.50 8.21
CA GLY A 219 22.50 -26.66 7.41
C GLY A 219 23.44 -26.95 6.23
N ALA A 220 24.61 -26.30 6.18
CA ALA A 220 25.66 -26.65 5.23
C ALA A 220 26.17 -28.08 5.46
N SER A 221 26.49 -28.81 4.39
CA SER A 221 26.89 -30.22 4.47
C SER A 221 28.02 -30.54 3.50
N ARG A 222 28.75 -31.63 3.75
CA ARG A 222 29.79 -32.14 2.82
C ARG A 222 29.20 -32.75 1.55
N ARG A 223 27.91 -33.08 1.57
CA ARG A 223 27.21 -33.67 0.43
C ARG A 223 26.84 -32.60 -0.59
N GLN A 224 27.25 -32.80 -1.85
CA GLN A 224 27.06 -31.83 -2.95
C GLN A 224 25.60 -31.66 -3.39
N ASP A 225 24.72 -32.59 -3.03
CA ASP A 225 23.29 -32.57 -3.38
C ASP A 225 22.42 -31.80 -2.38
N THR A 226 23.03 -31.19 -1.36
CA THR A 226 22.29 -30.49 -0.30
C THR A 226 22.18 -28.99 -0.56
N ILE A 227 21.03 -28.42 -0.19
CA ILE A 227 20.74 -26.99 -0.31
C ILE A 227 21.79 -26.13 0.41
N GLY A 228 22.13 -26.49 1.66
CA GLY A 228 23.13 -25.76 2.44
C GLY A 228 24.51 -25.74 1.79
N GLN A 229 24.92 -26.82 1.10
CA GLN A 229 26.18 -26.85 0.37
C GLN A 229 26.15 -25.95 -0.87
N ALA A 230 25.03 -25.96 -1.60
CA ALA A 230 24.84 -25.11 -2.77
C ALA A 230 24.93 -23.62 -2.40
N LEU A 231 24.31 -23.21 -1.29
CA LEU A 231 24.37 -21.82 -0.79
C LEU A 231 25.80 -21.39 -0.45
N VAL A 232 26.58 -22.24 0.25
CA VAL A 232 28.00 -21.96 0.52
C VAL A 232 28.78 -21.81 -0.80
N ARG A 233 28.52 -22.67 -1.78
CA ARG A 233 29.16 -22.57 -3.09
C ARG A 233 28.80 -21.26 -3.79
N HIS A 234 27.52 -20.88 -3.80
CA HIS A 234 27.06 -19.68 -4.51
C HIS A 234 27.59 -18.38 -3.89
N LEU A 235 27.73 -18.32 -2.57
CA LEU A 235 28.41 -17.21 -1.89
C LEU A 235 29.87 -17.07 -2.33
N VAL A 236 30.59 -18.20 -2.47
CA VAL A 236 31.99 -18.20 -2.90
C VAL A 236 32.12 -17.87 -4.38
N THR A 237 31.32 -18.50 -5.25
CA THR A 237 31.37 -18.24 -6.71
C THR A 237 30.77 -16.90 -7.10
N GLY A 238 30.00 -16.27 -6.21
CA GLY A 238 29.52 -14.90 -6.35
C GLY A 238 30.51 -13.84 -5.89
N ASP A 239 31.73 -14.23 -5.47
CA ASP A 239 32.78 -13.33 -5.00
C ASP A 239 32.36 -12.44 -3.81
N TYR A 240 31.59 -13.01 -2.86
CA TYR A 240 31.18 -12.28 -1.66
C TYR A 240 32.38 -11.75 -0.88
N THR A 241 32.39 -10.45 -0.62
CA THR A 241 33.54 -9.75 -0.03
C THR A 241 33.60 -9.87 1.50
N GLY A 242 32.49 -10.27 2.14
CA GLY A 242 32.39 -10.47 3.58
C GLY A 242 32.82 -11.86 4.05
N ARG A 243 32.64 -12.12 5.35
CA ARG A 243 33.02 -13.40 5.97
C ARG A 243 31.88 -14.43 5.87
N VAL A 244 32.21 -15.66 5.48
CA VAL A 244 31.27 -16.78 5.43
C VAL A 244 31.59 -17.78 6.54
N TYR A 245 30.62 -18.08 7.39
CA TYR A 245 30.69 -19.10 8.42
C TYR A 245 29.77 -20.27 8.09
N VAL A 246 30.25 -21.48 8.35
CA VAL A 246 29.49 -22.72 8.09
C VAL A 246 29.09 -23.32 9.43
N VAL A 247 27.80 -23.63 9.59
CA VAL A 247 27.30 -24.32 10.78
C VAL A 247 26.84 -25.73 10.41
N ASN A 248 27.53 -26.73 10.98
CA ASN A 248 27.21 -28.14 10.86
C ASN A 248 27.56 -28.87 12.18
N PRO A 249 26.61 -29.58 12.82
CA PRO A 249 26.86 -30.24 14.11
C PRO A 249 27.93 -31.35 14.10
N SER A 250 28.20 -31.97 12.94
CA SER A 250 28.99 -33.20 12.83
C SER A 250 30.28 -33.04 12.02
N ALA A 251 30.30 -32.15 11.04
CA ALA A 251 31.45 -31.94 10.17
C ALA A 251 32.42 -30.94 10.79
N ALA A 252 33.72 -31.22 10.73
CA ALA A 252 34.75 -30.26 11.13
C ALA A 252 35.05 -29.20 10.06
N ALA A 253 34.74 -29.51 8.79
CA ALA A 253 34.89 -28.59 7.66
C ALA A 253 33.91 -28.92 6.53
N VAL A 254 33.47 -27.90 5.80
CA VAL A 254 32.60 -27.99 4.62
C VAL A 254 33.12 -27.06 3.54
N SER A 255 33.25 -27.55 2.30
CA SER A 255 33.78 -26.77 1.15
C SER A 255 35.12 -26.06 1.43
N GLY A 256 35.99 -26.68 2.24
CA GLY A 256 37.29 -26.11 2.64
C GLY A 256 37.24 -25.09 3.78
N MET A 257 36.05 -24.73 4.29
CA MET A 257 35.87 -23.81 5.41
C MET A 257 35.72 -24.55 6.74
N PRO A 258 36.23 -24.01 7.85
CA PRO A 258 35.94 -24.51 9.20
C PRO A 258 34.43 -24.51 9.47
N ALA A 259 33.92 -25.60 10.02
CA ALA A 259 32.52 -25.73 10.39
C ALA A 259 32.36 -25.67 11.92
N TYR A 260 31.40 -24.86 12.36
CA TYR A 260 31.01 -24.68 13.76
C TYR A 260 29.81 -25.56 14.09
N LYS A 261 29.68 -26.00 15.35
CA LYS A 261 28.57 -26.90 15.72
C LYS A 261 27.26 -26.14 15.89
N ALA A 262 27.34 -24.96 16.49
CA ALA A 262 26.23 -24.03 16.68
C ALA A 262 26.62 -22.61 16.22
N VAL A 263 25.62 -21.75 16.03
CA VAL A 263 25.86 -20.34 15.66
C VAL A 263 26.61 -19.59 16.77
N GLY A 264 26.35 -19.94 18.03
CA GLY A 264 27.02 -19.38 19.19
C GLY A 264 28.52 -19.66 19.27
N ASP A 265 29.01 -20.72 18.61
CA ASP A 265 30.43 -21.09 18.62
C ASP A 265 31.28 -20.23 17.67
N ILE A 266 30.63 -19.42 16.81
CA ILE A 266 31.33 -18.53 15.89
C ILE A 266 32.03 -17.43 16.71
N PRO A 267 33.35 -17.20 16.54
CA PRO A 267 34.09 -16.25 17.36
C PRO A 267 33.73 -14.78 17.07
N ASP A 268 33.37 -14.48 15.82
CA ASP A 268 33.02 -13.14 15.37
C ASP A 268 31.51 -12.88 15.42
N ASP A 269 31.10 -11.63 15.19
CA ASP A 269 29.69 -11.26 15.02
C ASP A 269 29.13 -11.78 13.69
N VAL A 270 27.83 -12.10 13.68
CA VAL A 270 27.09 -12.60 12.52
C VAL A 270 25.97 -11.62 12.19
N ASP A 271 25.98 -11.02 11.01
CA ASP A 271 24.92 -10.07 10.60
C ASP A 271 23.66 -10.79 10.12
N VAL A 272 23.82 -11.76 9.22
CA VAL A 272 22.71 -12.50 8.59
C VAL A 272 22.95 -14.01 8.68
N ALA A 273 21.90 -14.76 9.02
CA ALA A 273 21.92 -16.20 9.01
C ALA A 273 21.01 -16.77 7.90
N ILE A 274 21.58 -17.62 7.05
CA ILE A 274 20.88 -18.34 5.98
C ILE A 274 20.54 -19.74 6.50
N VAL A 275 19.25 -20.05 6.58
CA VAL A 275 18.74 -21.25 7.22
C VAL A 275 18.25 -22.26 6.18
N ALA A 276 18.93 -23.41 6.13
CA ALA A 276 18.65 -24.51 5.22
C ALA A 276 18.57 -25.86 5.98
N VAL A 277 17.87 -25.86 7.12
CA VAL A 277 17.59 -27.05 7.96
C VAL A 277 16.11 -27.45 7.88
N PRO A 278 15.71 -28.68 8.23
CA PRO A 278 14.29 -29.06 8.27
C PRO A 278 13.44 -28.10 9.13
N ALA A 279 12.17 -27.90 8.74
CA ALA A 279 11.28 -26.91 9.37
C ALA A 279 11.16 -27.07 10.89
N GLU A 280 11.22 -28.30 11.40
CA GLU A 280 11.17 -28.62 12.83
C GLU A 280 12.34 -28.06 13.62
N ALA A 281 13.51 -27.86 12.99
CA ALA A 281 14.72 -27.37 13.64
C ALA A 281 14.91 -25.85 13.49
N VAL A 282 14.07 -25.17 12.70
CA VAL A 282 14.23 -23.73 12.41
C VAL A 282 14.01 -22.87 13.65
N GLU A 283 13.13 -23.28 14.56
CA GLU A 283 12.86 -22.52 15.79
C GLU A 283 14.06 -22.49 16.74
N ASP A 284 14.74 -23.63 16.92
CA ASP A 284 15.96 -23.70 17.74
C ASP A 284 17.06 -22.81 17.15
N VAL A 285 17.18 -22.80 15.82
CA VAL A 285 18.10 -21.92 15.09
C VAL A 285 17.78 -20.44 15.33
N VAL A 286 16.50 -20.05 15.39
CA VAL A 286 16.10 -18.67 15.69
C VAL A 286 16.59 -18.26 17.08
N LEU A 287 16.44 -19.13 18.08
CA LEU A 287 16.90 -18.86 19.44
C LEU A 287 18.43 -18.74 19.53
N GLU A 288 19.18 -19.61 18.84
CA GLU A 288 20.64 -19.50 18.76
C GLU A 288 21.09 -18.20 18.07
N CYS A 289 20.44 -17.83 16.96
CA CYS A 289 20.74 -16.60 16.23
C CYS A 289 20.40 -15.36 17.08
N ALA A 290 19.28 -15.39 17.81
CA ALA A 290 18.89 -14.34 18.73
C ALA A 290 19.93 -14.13 19.84
N ALA A 291 20.40 -15.22 20.46
CA ALA A 291 21.43 -15.17 21.50
C ALA A 291 22.77 -14.65 20.97
N LYS A 292 23.11 -14.95 19.70
CA LYS A 292 24.30 -14.43 19.02
C LYS A 292 24.15 -12.95 18.59
N GLY A 293 22.93 -12.41 18.61
CA GLY A 293 22.65 -11.02 18.24
C GLY A 293 22.56 -10.76 16.75
N VAL A 294 22.26 -11.79 15.95
CA VAL A 294 22.03 -11.73 14.49
C VAL A 294 20.94 -10.68 14.18
N HIS A 295 21.03 -10.01 13.03
CA HIS A 295 20.02 -9.04 12.60
C HIS A 295 18.80 -9.70 11.97
N GLY A 296 19.03 -10.67 11.08
CA GLY A 296 17.94 -11.29 10.34
C GLY A 296 18.25 -12.67 9.78
N LEU A 297 17.17 -13.35 9.42
CA LEU A 297 17.16 -14.73 8.93
C LEU A 297 16.68 -14.75 7.48
N VAL A 298 17.39 -15.49 6.63
CA VAL A 298 16.92 -15.88 5.29
C VAL A 298 16.58 -17.37 5.35
N VAL A 299 15.29 -17.68 5.49
CA VAL A 299 14.83 -19.07 5.66
C VAL A 299 14.44 -19.65 4.30
N ILE A 300 15.31 -20.51 3.78
CA ILE A 300 15.11 -21.21 2.50
C ILE A 300 14.14 -22.38 2.68
N SER A 301 14.15 -22.99 3.86
CA SER A 301 13.39 -24.20 4.17
C SER A 301 11.88 -24.06 3.91
N SER A 302 11.31 -25.09 3.27
CA SER A 302 9.88 -25.34 3.20
C SER A 302 9.40 -26.17 4.41
N GLY A 303 8.11 -26.47 4.48
CA GLY A 303 7.43 -27.11 5.62
C GLY A 303 6.59 -26.16 6.46
N PHE A 304 6.17 -25.02 5.92
CA PHE A 304 5.45 -23.96 6.62
C PHE A 304 4.04 -23.78 6.05
N ALA A 305 3.51 -22.56 5.96
CA ALA A 305 2.11 -22.30 5.64
C ALA A 305 1.62 -22.94 4.32
N GLU A 306 2.53 -23.25 3.39
CA GLU A 306 2.24 -23.93 2.13
C GLU A 306 1.81 -25.39 2.31
N THR A 307 2.08 -26.00 3.47
CA THR A 307 1.70 -27.38 3.82
C THR A 307 0.33 -27.51 4.48
N GLY A 308 -0.38 -26.38 4.73
CA GLY A 308 -1.69 -26.37 5.36
C GLY A 308 -1.68 -25.77 6.77
N ASP A 309 -2.67 -26.14 7.60
CA ASP A 309 -2.93 -25.47 8.88
C ASP A 309 -1.84 -25.63 9.93
N GLU A 310 -1.25 -26.82 10.06
CA GLU A 310 -0.11 -27.04 10.97
C GLU A 310 1.10 -26.22 10.54
N GLY A 311 1.37 -26.19 9.23
CA GLY A 311 2.38 -25.33 8.64
C GLY A 311 2.16 -23.84 8.91
N ARG A 312 0.90 -23.38 8.87
CA ARG A 312 0.55 -21.99 9.22
C ARG A 312 0.83 -21.70 10.69
N LYS A 313 0.48 -22.61 11.61
CA LYS A 313 0.79 -22.46 13.04
C LYS A 313 2.30 -22.36 13.27
N ARG A 314 3.07 -23.22 12.60
CA ARG A 314 4.53 -23.20 12.64
C ARG A 314 5.10 -21.88 12.12
N GLN A 315 4.59 -21.38 11.00
CA GLN A 315 5.00 -20.07 10.44
C GLN A 315 4.66 -18.91 11.40
N ARG A 316 3.49 -18.92 12.03
CA ARG A 316 3.12 -17.90 13.01
C ARG A 316 4.07 -17.90 14.21
N ARG A 317 4.40 -19.09 14.71
CA ARG A 317 5.36 -19.23 15.81
C ARG A 317 6.76 -18.75 15.41
N LEU A 318 7.23 -19.10 14.22
CA LEU A 318 8.51 -18.63 13.68
C LEU A 318 8.60 -17.11 13.65
N VAL A 319 7.58 -16.43 13.12
CA VAL A 319 7.57 -14.97 13.03
C VAL A 319 7.44 -14.33 14.40
N GLY A 320 6.54 -14.82 15.26
CA GLY A 320 6.40 -14.32 16.63
C GLY A 320 7.71 -14.42 17.42
N LEU A 321 8.39 -15.57 17.35
CA LEU A 321 9.72 -15.74 17.96
C LEU A 321 10.72 -14.75 17.37
N SER A 322 10.87 -14.70 16.04
CA SER A 322 11.83 -13.81 15.37
C SER A 322 11.64 -12.35 15.82
N ARG A 323 10.40 -11.85 15.75
CA ARG A 323 10.06 -10.47 16.12
C ARG A 323 10.32 -10.18 17.60
N SER A 324 9.96 -11.10 18.49
CA SER A 324 10.17 -10.94 19.94
C SER A 324 11.65 -10.84 20.33
N TYR A 325 12.54 -11.46 19.53
CA TYR A 325 13.98 -11.45 19.76
C TYR A 325 14.75 -10.36 19.00
N GLY A 326 14.06 -9.51 18.25
CA GLY A 326 14.69 -8.42 17.50
C GLY A 326 15.12 -8.78 16.07
N LEU A 327 14.73 -9.96 15.57
CA LEU A 327 15.11 -10.49 14.27
C LEU A 327 14.06 -10.16 13.20
N ARG A 328 14.54 -9.91 11.97
CA ARG A 328 13.70 -9.93 10.76
C ARG A 328 13.80 -11.24 10.01
N LEU A 329 12.78 -11.54 9.20
CA LEU A 329 12.71 -12.78 8.43
C LEU A 329 12.39 -12.53 6.95
N ILE A 330 13.24 -13.03 6.06
CA ILE A 330 12.95 -13.24 4.64
C ILE A 330 12.61 -14.72 4.43
N GLY A 331 11.48 -15.00 3.77
CA GLY A 331 10.91 -16.34 3.67
C GLY A 331 9.74 -16.58 4.64
N PRO A 332 9.52 -17.84 5.10
CA PRO A 332 10.23 -19.06 4.71
C PRO A 332 9.88 -19.50 3.28
N ASN A 333 10.39 -20.66 2.85
CA ASN A 333 10.13 -21.24 1.52
C ASN A 333 10.50 -20.27 0.38
N CYS A 334 11.67 -19.65 0.48
CA CYS A 334 12.14 -18.66 -0.48
C CYS A 334 13.38 -19.12 -1.26
N LEU A 335 13.67 -18.43 -2.37
CA LEU A 335 14.90 -18.66 -3.13
C LEU A 335 16.13 -18.06 -2.44
N GLY A 336 15.97 -16.97 -1.68
CA GLY A 336 17.04 -16.20 -1.05
C GLY A 336 17.20 -14.78 -1.60
N VAL A 337 18.39 -14.19 -1.40
CA VAL A 337 18.68 -12.78 -1.72
C VAL A 337 19.98 -12.64 -2.53
N ILE A 338 20.05 -11.60 -3.36
CA ILE A 338 21.24 -11.25 -4.16
C ILE A 338 21.45 -9.73 -4.12
N ASN A 339 22.70 -9.29 -4.02
CA ASN A 339 23.14 -7.91 -4.27
C ASN A 339 24.37 -7.94 -5.18
N THR A 340 24.30 -7.24 -6.31
CA THR A 340 25.34 -7.22 -7.36
C THR A 340 26.36 -6.08 -7.20
N ASP A 341 26.28 -5.28 -6.13
CA ASP A 341 27.27 -4.24 -5.86
C ASP A 341 28.66 -4.87 -5.66
N PRO A 342 29.69 -4.47 -6.42
CA PRO A 342 31.03 -5.06 -6.31
C PRO A 342 31.69 -4.95 -4.94
N SER A 343 31.26 -3.99 -4.11
CA SER A 343 31.77 -3.84 -2.74
C SER A 343 31.26 -4.92 -1.79
N VAL A 344 30.17 -5.61 -2.15
CA VAL A 344 29.54 -6.69 -1.35
C VAL A 344 29.50 -8.01 -2.12
N SER A 345 28.90 -8.01 -3.32
CA SER A 345 28.75 -9.14 -4.24
C SER A 345 28.21 -10.42 -3.58
N ILE A 346 27.01 -10.34 -2.99
CA ILE A 346 26.42 -11.47 -2.26
C ILE A 346 25.42 -12.23 -3.13
N ASN A 347 25.62 -13.54 -3.28
CA ASN A 347 24.60 -14.49 -3.77
C ASN A 347 24.21 -15.47 -2.65
N ALA A 348 23.26 -15.06 -1.82
CA ALA A 348 22.66 -15.84 -0.76
C ALA A 348 21.37 -16.52 -1.24
N SER A 349 21.41 -17.15 -2.42
CA SER A 349 20.24 -17.75 -3.06
C SER A 349 20.50 -19.14 -3.66
N LEU A 350 19.41 -19.83 -4.02
CA LEU A 350 19.48 -21.12 -4.73
C LEU A 350 19.75 -20.98 -6.24
N SER A 351 19.89 -19.76 -6.75
CA SER A 351 20.34 -19.54 -8.12
C SER A 351 21.82 -19.83 -8.26
N SER A 352 22.17 -20.73 -9.18
CA SER A 352 23.58 -20.97 -9.57
C SER A 352 24.17 -19.83 -10.40
N VAL A 353 23.31 -18.91 -10.86
CA VAL A 353 23.67 -17.78 -11.72
C VAL A 353 23.68 -16.50 -10.89
N MET A 354 24.81 -15.80 -10.89
CA MET A 354 24.89 -14.41 -10.45
C MET A 354 24.43 -13.51 -11.62
N PRO A 355 23.36 -12.72 -11.46
CA PRO A 355 22.93 -11.80 -12.51
C PRO A 355 23.99 -10.72 -12.73
N ALA A 356 24.03 -10.17 -13.94
CA ALA A 356 24.88 -9.02 -14.25
C ALA A 356 24.45 -7.81 -13.40
N ARG A 357 25.42 -6.95 -13.04
CA ARG A 357 25.14 -5.68 -12.39
C ARG A 357 24.31 -4.79 -13.29
N GLY A 358 23.27 -4.20 -12.73
CA GLY A 358 22.50 -3.14 -13.37
C GLY A 358 21.73 -2.33 -12.34
N ARG A 359 20.61 -1.77 -12.77
CA ARG A 359 19.86 -0.75 -12.02
C ARG A 359 18.45 -1.16 -11.62
N ALA A 360 18.08 -2.42 -11.85
CA ALA A 360 16.75 -2.94 -11.54
C ALA A 360 16.74 -3.70 -10.21
N GLY A 361 15.91 -3.26 -9.26
CA GLY A 361 15.62 -3.99 -8.03
C GLY A 361 14.42 -4.92 -8.23
N PHE A 362 14.50 -6.18 -7.81
CA PHE A 362 13.46 -7.15 -8.07
C PHE A 362 12.98 -7.91 -6.82
N PHE A 363 11.71 -7.73 -6.49
CA PHE A 363 10.98 -8.49 -5.47
C PHE A 363 10.09 -9.56 -6.11
N CYS A 364 10.25 -10.81 -5.69
CA CYS A 364 9.47 -11.94 -6.16
C CYS A 364 8.92 -12.78 -5.00
N GLN A 365 7.62 -13.06 -5.01
CA GLN A 365 7.01 -13.95 -4.00
C GLN A 365 7.14 -15.44 -4.37
N SER A 366 7.33 -15.77 -5.64
CA SER A 366 7.52 -17.16 -6.06
C SER A 366 8.97 -17.63 -5.88
N GLY A 367 9.17 -18.72 -5.12
CA GLY A 367 10.48 -19.37 -4.99
C GLY A 367 10.89 -20.16 -6.24
N ALA A 368 10.01 -21.03 -6.75
CA ALA A 368 10.31 -21.91 -7.89
C ALA A 368 10.52 -21.14 -9.20
N LEU A 369 9.74 -20.07 -9.42
CA LEU A 369 9.85 -19.25 -10.63
C LEU A 369 11.08 -18.32 -10.58
N GLY A 370 11.61 -18.02 -9.39
CA GLY A 370 12.71 -17.10 -9.20
C GLY A 370 13.98 -17.47 -9.96
N SER A 371 14.35 -18.76 -10.01
CA SER A 371 15.54 -19.20 -10.77
C SER A 371 15.36 -19.03 -12.28
N ALA A 372 14.19 -19.41 -12.82
CA ALA A 372 13.89 -19.24 -14.25
C ALA A 372 13.81 -17.75 -14.63
N ILE A 373 13.31 -16.92 -13.72
CA ILE A 373 13.31 -15.47 -13.83
C ILE A 373 14.74 -14.94 -13.94
N LEU A 374 15.64 -15.33 -13.03
CA LEU A 374 17.02 -14.84 -13.01
C LEU A 374 17.79 -15.25 -14.28
N GLU A 375 17.57 -16.47 -14.77
CA GLU A 375 18.12 -16.93 -16.05
C GLU A 375 17.59 -16.10 -17.24
N LYS A 376 16.28 -15.81 -17.26
CA LYS A 376 15.66 -14.98 -18.31
C LYS A 376 16.18 -13.53 -18.29
N VAL A 377 16.34 -12.97 -17.09
CA VAL A 377 16.91 -11.63 -16.88
C VAL A 377 18.34 -11.58 -17.43
N GLN A 378 19.17 -12.58 -17.12
CA GLN A 378 20.53 -12.69 -17.65
C GLN A 378 20.55 -12.79 -19.18
N ASN A 379 19.72 -13.65 -19.76
CA ASN A 379 19.64 -13.86 -21.22
C ASN A 379 19.21 -12.59 -21.98
N ARG A 380 18.42 -11.72 -21.33
CA ARG A 380 18.00 -10.43 -21.91
C ARG A 380 19.02 -9.30 -21.73
N GLY A 381 20.08 -9.53 -20.95
CA GLY A 381 21.06 -8.49 -20.62
C GLY A 381 20.52 -7.41 -19.67
N LEU A 382 19.39 -7.67 -19.00
CA LEU A 382 18.84 -6.76 -17.99
C LEU A 382 19.62 -6.97 -16.68
N GLY A 383 20.46 -6.00 -16.32
CA GLY A 383 21.22 -6.08 -15.08
C GLY A 383 20.37 -5.76 -13.84
N LEU A 384 20.58 -6.48 -12.74
CA LEU A 384 19.90 -6.23 -11.46
C LEU A 384 20.83 -5.51 -10.49
N SER A 385 20.29 -4.66 -9.63
CA SER A 385 20.98 -4.11 -8.45
C SER A 385 20.84 -5.10 -7.28
N THR A 386 19.59 -5.46 -6.96
CA THR A 386 19.23 -6.36 -5.86
C THR A 386 18.08 -7.28 -6.27
N PHE A 387 18.07 -8.50 -5.73
CA PHE A 387 16.99 -9.47 -5.92
C PHE A 387 16.60 -10.08 -4.58
N VAL A 388 15.29 -10.21 -4.35
CA VAL A 388 14.72 -10.86 -3.17
C VAL A 388 13.60 -11.79 -3.58
N SER A 389 13.75 -13.06 -3.19
CA SER A 389 12.63 -13.98 -3.12
C SER A 389 12.07 -13.98 -1.70
N ALA A 390 10.81 -13.61 -1.53
CA ALA A 390 10.16 -13.58 -0.23
C ALA A 390 9.48 -14.90 0.16
N GLY A 391 9.31 -15.83 -0.80
CA GLY A 391 8.58 -17.08 -0.58
C GLY A 391 7.18 -16.80 -0.03
N ASN A 392 6.86 -17.45 1.10
CA ASN A 392 5.58 -17.26 1.79
C ASN A 392 5.34 -15.83 2.31
N ARG A 393 6.36 -14.96 2.29
CA ARG A 393 6.30 -13.55 2.73
C ARG A 393 5.71 -13.44 4.15
N ALA A 394 6.33 -14.13 5.11
CA ALA A 394 5.79 -14.21 6.47
C ALA A 394 6.07 -12.96 7.32
N ASP A 395 7.11 -12.19 6.98
CA ASP A 395 7.52 -10.98 7.72
C ASP A 395 7.93 -9.84 6.77
N VAL A 396 9.08 -9.94 6.09
CA VAL A 396 9.51 -8.93 5.10
C VAL A 396 8.60 -8.97 3.86
N SER A 397 8.18 -7.79 3.40
CA SER A 397 7.22 -7.61 2.29
C SER A 397 7.74 -6.66 1.21
N GLY A 398 7.03 -6.58 0.09
CA GLY A 398 7.34 -5.60 -0.97
C GLY A 398 7.28 -4.14 -0.48
N ASN A 399 6.49 -3.85 0.58
CA ASN A 399 6.45 -2.51 1.18
C ASN A 399 7.78 -2.14 1.82
N ASP A 400 8.41 -3.06 2.56
CA ASP A 400 9.71 -2.82 3.19
C ASP A 400 10.80 -2.59 2.12
N LEU A 401 10.74 -3.35 1.03
CA LEU A 401 11.69 -3.23 -0.09
C LEU A 401 11.52 -1.91 -0.85
N LEU A 402 10.29 -1.45 -1.07
CA LEU A 402 10.03 -0.14 -1.67
C LEU A 402 10.60 1.00 -0.83
N GLN A 403 10.55 0.89 0.50
CA GLN A 403 11.12 1.88 1.40
C GLN A 403 12.65 1.90 1.29
N TYR A 404 13.30 0.73 1.20
CA TYR A 404 14.74 0.64 0.94
C TYR A 404 15.12 1.22 -0.43
N TRP A 405 14.44 0.80 -1.49
CA TRP A 405 14.76 1.24 -2.85
C TRP A 405 14.49 2.71 -3.11
N GLU A 406 13.69 3.39 -2.30
CA GLU A 406 13.53 4.84 -2.42
C GLU A 406 14.85 5.58 -2.15
N GLU A 407 15.65 5.11 -1.18
CA GLU A 407 16.93 5.72 -0.76
C GLU A 407 18.15 5.11 -1.49
N ASP A 408 18.03 3.89 -2.04
CA ASP A 408 19.13 3.21 -2.73
C ASP A 408 19.37 3.75 -4.16
N ASP A 409 20.40 4.58 -4.33
CA ASP A 409 20.78 5.16 -5.62
C ASP A 409 21.19 4.13 -6.69
N SER A 410 21.55 2.90 -6.30
CA SER A 410 21.88 1.84 -7.26
C SER A 410 20.64 1.27 -7.97
N THR A 411 19.46 1.41 -7.35
CA THR A 411 18.19 0.97 -7.90
C THR A 411 17.45 2.15 -8.51
N GLU A 412 17.23 2.09 -9.82
CA GLU A 412 16.48 3.10 -10.57
C GLU A 412 15.12 2.58 -11.07
N VAL A 413 14.99 1.27 -11.31
CA VAL A 413 13.75 0.61 -11.77
C VAL A 413 13.34 -0.47 -10.79
N VAL A 414 12.07 -0.51 -10.39
CA VAL A 414 11.57 -1.49 -9.42
C VAL A 414 10.66 -2.51 -10.11
N LEU A 415 10.94 -3.80 -9.91
CA LEU A 415 10.16 -4.92 -10.42
C LEU A 415 9.47 -5.65 -9.26
N LEU A 416 8.15 -5.77 -9.33
CA LEU A 416 7.34 -6.43 -8.30
C LEU A 416 6.52 -7.56 -8.92
N TYR A 417 6.89 -8.81 -8.62
CA TYR A 417 6.01 -9.96 -8.85
C TYR A 417 5.20 -10.25 -7.58
N LEU A 418 3.91 -9.90 -7.63
CA LEU A 418 3.00 -9.91 -6.50
C LEU A 418 1.92 -10.98 -6.68
N GLU A 419 1.88 -11.94 -5.77
CA GLU A 419 0.77 -12.86 -5.57
C GLU A 419 -0.21 -12.33 -4.51
N SER A 420 0.27 -11.52 -3.55
CA SER A 420 -0.56 -10.74 -2.62
C SER A 420 0.14 -9.44 -2.18
N ILE A 421 -0.63 -8.42 -1.79
CA ILE A 421 -0.12 -7.06 -1.49
C ILE A 421 0.10 -6.83 0.02
N GLY A 422 -0.58 -7.58 0.87
CA GLY A 422 -0.48 -7.45 2.33
C GLY A 422 -1.29 -6.29 2.88
N ASN A 423 -0.74 -5.07 2.85
CA ASN A 423 -1.45 -3.87 3.26
C ASN A 423 -1.60 -2.93 2.05
N PRO A 424 -2.73 -2.97 1.33
CA PRO A 424 -2.95 -2.17 0.12
C PRO A 424 -2.89 -0.66 0.35
N ARG A 425 -3.41 -0.13 1.47
CA ARG A 425 -3.34 1.31 1.79
C ARG A 425 -1.89 1.77 1.96
N LYS A 426 -1.11 1.03 2.73
CA LYS A 426 0.32 1.30 2.93
C LYS A 426 1.08 1.15 1.62
N PHE A 427 0.81 0.09 0.85
CA PHE A 427 1.40 -0.14 -0.46
C PHE A 427 1.12 1.03 -1.40
N SER A 428 -0.14 1.43 -1.59
CA SER A 428 -0.53 2.53 -2.48
C SER A 428 0.18 3.83 -2.13
N ARG A 429 0.22 4.17 -0.83
CA ARG A 429 0.92 5.37 -0.33
C ARG A 429 2.42 5.34 -0.62
N ILE A 430 3.10 4.23 -0.32
CA ILE A 430 4.54 4.09 -0.54
C ILE A 430 4.83 4.06 -2.05
N ALA A 431 4.12 3.22 -2.79
CA ALA A 431 4.28 3.07 -4.24
C ALA A 431 4.07 4.39 -4.97
N ARG A 432 3.10 5.22 -4.57
CA ARG A 432 2.92 6.57 -5.12
C ARG A 432 4.13 7.45 -4.89
N ARG A 433 4.63 7.52 -3.66
CA ARG A 433 5.80 8.34 -3.31
C ARG A 433 7.06 7.90 -4.07
N VAL A 434 7.28 6.58 -4.16
CA VAL A 434 8.41 6.00 -4.90
C VAL A 434 8.26 6.23 -6.40
N SER A 435 7.07 6.05 -6.98
CA SER A 435 6.79 6.23 -8.41
C SER A 435 7.03 7.65 -8.91
N LEU A 436 7.00 8.66 -8.03
CA LEU A 436 7.39 10.04 -8.38
C LEU A 436 8.89 10.20 -8.65
N ARG A 437 9.72 9.24 -8.22
CA ARG A 437 11.19 9.28 -8.37
C ARG A 437 11.72 8.11 -9.20
N LYS A 438 11.14 6.92 -9.04
CA LYS A 438 11.60 5.66 -9.62
C LYS A 438 10.41 4.86 -10.14
N PRO A 439 10.37 4.47 -11.42
CA PRO A 439 9.25 3.70 -11.96
C PRO A 439 9.13 2.32 -11.29
N ILE A 440 7.90 1.95 -10.95
CA ILE A 440 7.54 0.64 -10.40
C ILE A 440 6.76 -0.13 -11.46
N ILE A 441 7.21 -1.34 -11.78
CA ILE A 441 6.53 -2.26 -12.68
C ILE A 441 6.03 -3.44 -11.87
N ALA A 442 4.73 -3.75 -11.97
CA ALA A 442 4.13 -4.82 -11.19
C ALA A 442 3.40 -5.84 -12.07
N VAL A 443 3.71 -7.12 -11.84
CA VAL A 443 2.95 -8.26 -12.35
C VAL A 443 2.12 -8.83 -11.20
N ARG A 444 0.82 -8.97 -11.41
CA ARG A 444 -0.08 -9.60 -10.44
C ARG A 444 -0.50 -10.99 -10.90
N SER A 445 -0.17 -12.01 -10.12
CA SER A 445 -0.66 -13.37 -10.36
C SER A 445 -2.14 -13.53 -9.93
N GLY A 446 -2.85 -14.51 -10.50
CA GLY A 446 -4.20 -14.88 -10.06
C GLY A 446 -5.30 -13.87 -10.37
N ARG A 447 -5.19 -13.09 -11.46
CA ARG A 447 -6.20 -12.08 -11.87
C ARG A 447 -7.62 -12.65 -12.00
N THR A 448 -7.76 -13.91 -12.40
CA THR A 448 -9.05 -14.56 -12.72
C THR A 448 -9.39 -15.76 -11.84
N THR A 449 -8.39 -16.43 -11.24
CA THR A 449 -8.59 -17.69 -10.50
C THR A 449 -8.92 -17.51 -9.02
N GLN A 450 -8.80 -16.29 -8.47
CA GLN A 450 -9.11 -15.91 -7.08
C GLN A 450 -8.56 -16.86 -5.99
N GLY A 451 -7.59 -17.70 -6.33
CA GLY A 451 -7.02 -18.65 -5.40
C GLY A 451 -6.03 -17.96 -4.47
N VAL A 452 -6.18 -18.15 -3.17
CA VAL A 452 -5.15 -17.80 -2.18
C VAL A 452 -3.87 -18.56 -2.52
N PRO A 453 -2.74 -17.90 -2.83
CA PRO A 453 -1.48 -18.59 -3.06
C PRO A 453 -1.15 -19.51 -1.88
N MET A 454 -0.68 -20.71 -2.18
CA MET A 454 -0.28 -21.65 -1.12
C MET A 454 0.82 -21.02 -0.26
N GLY A 455 0.65 -21.02 1.06
CA GLY A 455 1.60 -20.42 1.99
C GLY A 455 1.32 -18.98 2.39
N HIS A 456 0.44 -18.29 1.66
CA HIS A 456 0.03 -16.95 2.03
C HIS A 456 -1.18 -17.04 2.96
N ALA A 457 -1.12 -16.36 4.10
CA ALA A 457 -2.33 -16.11 4.88
C ALA A 457 -3.03 -14.92 4.22
N VAL A 458 -4.25 -15.10 3.67
CA VAL A 458 -4.91 -14.03 2.91
C VAL A 458 -6.27 -13.62 3.47
N ARG A 459 -6.48 -12.33 3.80
CA ARG A 459 -7.79 -11.70 4.04
C ARG A 459 -8.45 -11.36 2.70
N ARG A 460 -9.76 -11.57 2.62
CA ARG A 460 -10.55 -11.31 1.41
C ARG A 460 -10.78 -9.81 1.24
N ILE A 461 -10.49 -9.30 0.05
CA ILE A 461 -10.89 -7.96 -0.39
C ILE A 461 -12.35 -8.04 -0.84
N ALA A 462 -13.21 -7.16 -0.33
CA ALA A 462 -14.58 -7.00 -0.78
C ALA A 462 -14.67 -6.13 -2.06
N ALA A 463 -13.71 -5.21 -2.25
CA ALA A 463 -13.61 -4.40 -3.46
C ALA A 463 -13.38 -5.23 -4.74
N PRO A 464 -13.96 -4.83 -5.89
CA PRO A 464 -13.82 -5.56 -7.14
C PRO A 464 -12.39 -5.48 -7.71
N PRO A 465 -11.94 -6.44 -8.54
CA PRO A 465 -10.60 -6.43 -9.13
C PRO A 465 -10.22 -5.12 -9.84
N GLN A 466 -11.19 -4.46 -10.48
CA GLN A 466 -11.02 -3.17 -11.15
C GLN A 466 -10.63 -2.05 -10.18
N ALA A 467 -11.06 -2.10 -8.91
CA ALA A 467 -10.64 -1.15 -7.89
C ALA A 467 -9.16 -1.33 -7.52
N VAL A 468 -8.66 -2.56 -7.53
CA VAL A 468 -7.23 -2.85 -7.32
C VAL A 468 -6.39 -2.36 -8.49
N ASP A 469 -6.85 -2.57 -9.73
CA ASP A 469 -6.17 -2.04 -10.91
C ASP A 469 -6.18 -0.50 -10.91
N ALA A 470 -7.26 0.13 -10.45
CA ALA A 470 -7.31 1.58 -10.25
C ALA A 470 -6.32 2.07 -9.18
N MET A 471 -6.13 1.33 -8.08
CA MET A 471 -5.13 1.65 -7.06
C MET A 471 -3.72 1.73 -7.67
N PHE A 472 -3.32 0.71 -8.43
CA PHE A 472 -2.00 0.69 -9.07
C PHE A 472 -1.81 1.89 -9.99
N ARG A 473 -2.82 2.21 -10.80
CA ARG A 473 -2.82 3.37 -11.70
C ARG A 473 -2.71 4.69 -10.94
N GLN A 474 -3.49 4.88 -9.87
CA GLN A 474 -3.41 6.06 -9.01
C GLN A 474 -2.03 6.19 -8.36
N ALA A 475 -1.41 5.07 -7.96
CA ALA A 475 -0.09 5.05 -7.37
C ALA A 475 1.06 5.21 -8.40
N GLY A 476 0.76 5.36 -9.69
CA GLY A 476 1.79 5.47 -10.73
C GLY A 476 2.53 4.16 -11.03
N VAL A 477 2.00 3.02 -10.58
CA VAL A 477 2.58 1.71 -10.84
C VAL A 477 2.21 1.25 -12.24
N ILE A 478 3.22 0.86 -13.02
CA ILE A 478 3.07 0.29 -14.35
C ILE A 478 2.65 -1.17 -14.21
N GLN A 479 1.35 -1.41 -14.28
CA GLN A 479 0.80 -2.76 -14.22
C GLN A 479 0.92 -3.45 -15.58
N VAL A 480 1.45 -4.66 -15.56
CA VAL A 480 1.59 -5.53 -16.73
C VAL A 480 0.97 -6.90 -16.46
N ASP A 481 0.61 -7.62 -17.52
CA ASP A 481 -0.11 -8.89 -17.39
C ASP A 481 0.82 -10.10 -17.33
N THR A 482 2.07 -9.96 -17.82
CA THR A 482 3.03 -11.06 -17.91
C THR A 482 4.43 -10.65 -17.45
N LEU A 483 5.24 -11.65 -17.06
CA LEU A 483 6.67 -11.42 -16.77
C LEU A 483 7.45 -10.97 -18.00
N GLU A 484 7.04 -11.38 -19.20
CA GLU A 484 7.68 -10.92 -20.46
C GLU A 484 7.46 -9.43 -20.66
N GLU A 485 6.21 -8.97 -20.54
CA GLU A 485 5.88 -7.55 -20.62
C GLU A 485 6.58 -6.74 -19.52
N MET A 486 6.75 -7.30 -18.32
CA MET A 486 7.52 -6.66 -17.24
C MET A 486 8.96 -6.40 -17.65
N PHE A 487 9.65 -7.40 -18.21
CA PHE A 487 11.04 -7.24 -18.65
C PHE A 487 11.14 -6.32 -19.86
N ASP A 488 10.17 -6.39 -20.78
CA ASP A 488 10.06 -5.52 -21.95
C ASP A 488 9.93 -4.03 -21.57
N VAL A 489 9.16 -3.72 -20.54
CA VAL A 489 9.04 -2.36 -19.99
C VAL A 489 10.29 -1.98 -19.18
N ALA A 490 10.84 -2.91 -18.40
CA ALA A 490 12.01 -2.68 -17.55
C ALA A 490 13.25 -2.29 -18.35
N GLN A 491 13.54 -2.99 -19.46
CA GLN A 491 14.68 -2.66 -20.31
C GLN A 491 14.57 -1.26 -20.91
N LEU A 492 13.36 -0.82 -21.29
CA LEU A 492 13.15 0.52 -21.80
C LEU A 492 13.44 1.57 -20.74
N LEU A 493 12.85 1.43 -19.55
CA LEU A 493 13.05 2.37 -18.43
C LEU A 493 14.49 2.38 -17.90
N ALA A 494 15.17 1.24 -17.97
CA ALA A 494 16.56 1.14 -17.52
C ALA A 494 17.53 1.82 -18.50
N HIS A 495 17.26 1.85 -19.80
CA HIS A 495 18.28 2.26 -20.78
C HIS A 495 17.94 3.55 -21.55
N GLN A 496 16.67 3.95 -21.65
CA GLN A 496 16.23 5.08 -22.47
C GLN A 496 15.58 6.20 -21.63
N PRO A 497 15.57 7.44 -22.14
CA PRO A 497 14.87 8.56 -21.49
C PRO A 497 13.34 8.40 -21.51
N LEU A 498 12.64 9.11 -20.61
CA LEU A 498 11.18 9.09 -20.58
C LEU A 498 10.58 9.91 -21.74
N PRO A 499 9.56 9.39 -22.44
CA PRO A 499 8.89 10.09 -23.54
C PRO A 499 8.19 11.36 -23.06
N ARG A 500 8.13 12.37 -23.91
CA ARG A 500 7.45 13.64 -23.63
C ARG A 500 5.94 13.58 -23.83
N GLY A 501 5.46 12.65 -24.63
CA GLY A 501 4.04 12.53 -25.00
C GLY A 501 3.75 11.24 -25.75
N ARG A 502 2.63 11.25 -26.49
CA ARG A 502 2.07 10.08 -27.20
C ARG A 502 2.45 10.00 -28.68
N ARG A 503 3.18 10.99 -29.21
CA ARG A 503 3.46 11.09 -30.65
C ARG A 503 4.69 10.27 -31.00
N VAL A 504 4.56 9.34 -31.94
CA VAL A 504 5.62 8.42 -32.32
C VAL A 504 5.98 8.52 -33.79
N ALA A 505 7.25 8.29 -34.10
CA ALA A 505 7.73 8.03 -35.45
C ALA A 505 8.04 6.54 -35.63
N ILE A 506 7.73 5.99 -36.80
CA ILE A 506 8.13 4.64 -37.20
C ILE A 506 9.17 4.78 -38.32
N VAL A 507 10.34 4.18 -38.14
CA VAL A 507 11.43 4.19 -39.14
C VAL A 507 11.81 2.74 -39.40
N GLY A 508 11.80 2.28 -40.64
CA GLY A 508 12.24 0.92 -40.92
C GLY A 508 12.37 0.53 -42.38
N ASN A 509 12.94 -0.65 -42.61
CA ASN A 509 13.23 -1.18 -43.94
C ASN A 509 12.16 -2.18 -44.46
N SER A 510 11.05 -2.35 -43.73
CA SER A 510 9.97 -3.27 -44.07
C SER A 510 8.60 -2.63 -43.93
N ASP A 511 7.91 -2.43 -45.06
CA ASP A 511 6.57 -1.83 -45.11
C ASP A 511 5.54 -2.63 -44.30
N ALA A 512 5.62 -3.97 -44.36
CA ALA A 512 4.67 -4.85 -43.66
C ALA A 512 4.79 -4.72 -42.14
N LEU A 513 6.02 -4.68 -41.61
CA LEU A 513 6.23 -4.49 -40.17
C LEU A 513 5.95 -3.05 -39.73
N GLY A 514 6.22 -2.06 -40.59
CA GLY A 514 5.86 -0.66 -40.34
C GLY A 514 4.35 -0.48 -40.18
N LEU A 515 3.54 -1.15 -41.01
CA LEU A 515 2.08 -1.14 -40.89
C LEU A 515 1.61 -1.84 -39.60
N LEU A 516 2.18 -3.00 -39.26
CA LEU A 516 1.87 -3.69 -38.00
C LEU A 516 2.21 -2.83 -36.78
N ALA A 517 3.35 -2.13 -36.80
CA ALA A 517 3.73 -1.19 -35.76
C ALA A 517 2.73 -0.03 -35.65
N ALA A 518 2.26 0.50 -36.78
CA ALA A 518 1.27 1.59 -36.80
C ALA A 518 -0.11 1.14 -36.25
N ASP A 519 -0.58 -0.03 -36.66
CA ASP A 519 -1.84 -0.60 -36.16
C ASP A 519 -1.76 -0.90 -34.66
N ALA A 520 -0.64 -1.49 -34.21
CA ALA A 520 -0.39 -1.72 -32.80
C ALA A 520 -0.36 -0.40 -32.01
N ALA A 521 0.29 0.64 -32.55
CA ALA A 521 0.39 1.95 -31.91
C ALA A 521 -0.99 2.59 -31.73
N ALA A 522 -1.82 2.56 -32.78
CA ALA A 522 -3.19 3.05 -32.73
C ALA A 522 -4.05 2.28 -31.71
N ALA A 523 -3.90 0.94 -31.64
CA ALA A 523 -4.66 0.10 -30.72
C ALA A 523 -4.38 0.40 -29.22
N VAL A 524 -3.19 0.91 -28.89
CA VAL A 524 -2.80 1.29 -27.52
C VAL A 524 -2.82 2.79 -27.27
N GLY A 525 -3.36 3.58 -28.21
CA GLY A 525 -3.55 5.02 -28.06
C GLY A 525 -2.30 5.88 -28.24
N LEU A 526 -1.27 5.37 -28.93
CA LEU A 526 -0.17 6.16 -29.45
C LEU A 526 -0.56 6.79 -30.80
N VAL A 527 0.01 7.95 -31.10
CA VAL A 527 -0.31 8.71 -32.32
C VAL A 527 0.88 8.66 -33.27
N VAL A 528 0.75 7.96 -34.38
CA VAL A 528 1.80 7.89 -35.41
C VAL A 528 1.78 9.18 -36.24
N ASN A 529 2.74 10.06 -36.01
CA ASN A 529 2.85 11.34 -36.72
C ASN A 529 3.73 11.24 -37.97
N LYS A 530 4.69 10.31 -37.96
CA LYS A 530 5.65 10.12 -39.05
C LYS A 530 5.90 8.63 -39.25
N SER A 531 5.94 8.20 -40.51
CA SER A 531 6.30 6.84 -40.89
C SER A 531 7.25 6.91 -42.09
N VAL A 532 8.45 6.36 -41.93
CA VAL A 532 9.52 6.38 -42.93
C VAL A 532 9.85 4.96 -43.33
N ALA A 533 9.54 4.62 -44.58
CA ALA A 533 9.88 3.35 -45.20
C ALA A 533 11.15 3.50 -46.04
N LEU A 534 12.24 2.88 -45.59
CA LEU A 534 13.56 2.95 -46.23
C LEU A 534 13.76 1.89 -47.33
N GLY A 535 12.88 0.88 -47.38
CA GLY A 535 12.97 -0.24 -48.32
C GLY A 535 14.03 -1.28 -47.93
N ALA A 536 13.93 -2.49 -48.49
CA ALA A 536 14.71 -3.65 -48.03
C ALA A 536 16.24 -3.55 -48.25
N GLU A 537 16.70 -2.66 -49.13
CA GLU A 537 18.12 -2.43 -49.44
C GLU A 537 18.72 -1.24 -48.67
N ALA A 538 17.98 -0.69 -47.70
CA ALA A 538 18.40 0.45 -46.89
C ALA A 538 19.76 0.19 -46.21
N THR A 539 20.66 1.16 -46.36
CA THR A 539 21.99 1.17 -45.78
C THR A 539 21.97 1.74 -44.35
N ALA A 540 23.08 1.61 -43.63
CA ALA A 540 23.22 2.22 -42.31
C ALA A 540 23.12 3.76 -42.36
N GLU A 541 23.63 4.40 -43.42
CA GLU A 541 23.53 5.85 -43.65
C GLU A 541 22.06 6.28 -43.84
N ASP A 542 21.26 5.50 -44.60
CA ASP A 542 19.82 5.77 -44.75
C ASP A 542 19.07 5.69 -43.41
N PHE A 543 19.48 4.78 -42.52
CA PHE A 543 18.92 4.67 -41.17
C PHE A 543 19.34 5.86 -40.30
N GLU A 544 20.62 6.27 -40.35
CA GLU A 544 21.15 7.40 -39.58
C GLU A 544 20.38 8.68 -39.90
N ASP A 545 20.31 9.04 -41.20
CA ASP A 545 19.60 10.24 -41.67
C ASP A 545 18.12 10.24 -41.26
N ALA A 546 17.44 9.09 -41.37
CA ALA A 546 16.02 8.98 -41.07
C ALA A 546 15.72 9.03 -39.57
N LEU A 547 16.60 8.45 -38.74
CA LEU A 547 16.48 8.48 -37.29
C LEU A 547 16.76 9.87 -36.74
N ASP A 548 17.82 10.54 -37.20
CA ASP A 548 18.15 11.92 -36.82
C ASP A 548 17.01 12.86 -37.19
N ALA A 549 16.48 12.75 -38.41
CA ALA A 549 15.33 13.54 -38.84
C ALA A 549 14.04 13.23 -38.07
N ALA A 550 13.91 12.08 -37.40
CA ALA A 550 12.79 11.76 -36.53
C ALA A 550 13.01 12.26 -35.09
N ILE A 551 14.24 12.20 -34.59
CA ILE A 551 14.63 12.66 -33.25
C ILE A 551 14.64 14.19 -33.17
N ASP A 552 15.07 14.89 -34.21
CA ASP A 552 15.08 16.36 -34.23
C ASP A 552 13.68 16.98 -34.41
N ASP A 553 12.70 16.18 -34.84
CA ASP A 553 11.34 16.66 -35.13
C ASP A 553 10.56 16.96 -33.84
N PRO A 554 10.18 18.22 -33.56
CA PRO A 554 9.45 18.58 -32.34
C PRO A 554 8.05 17.94 -32.25
N ASP A 555 7.52 17.41 -33.35
CA ASP A 555 6.24 16.69 -33.39
C ASP A 555 6.32 15.21 -33.05
N ILE A 556 7.52 14.72 -32.73
CA ILE A 556 7.80 13.34 -32.33
C ILE A 556 8.30 13.31 -30.88
N ASP A 557 7.72 12.44 -30.07
CA ASP A 557 8.10 12.24 -28.66
C ASP A 557 8.92 10.95 -28.46
N SER A 558 8.80 9.96 -29.36
CA SER A 558 9.50 8.67 -29.32
C SER A 558 9.69 8.08 -30.72
N VAL A 559 10.69 7.22 -30.92
CA VAL A 559 10.96 6.57 -32.21
C VAL A 559 10.92 5.04 -32.10
N ILE A 560 10.28 4.40 -33.07
CA ILE A 560 10.19 2.94 -33.23
C ILE A 560 10.99 2.56 -34.47
N ALA A 561 12.15 1.95 -34.28
CA ALA A 561 13.01 1.44 -35.33
C ALA A 561 12.66 -0.02 -35.68
N VAL A 562 12.46 -0.31 -36.96
CA VAL A 562 12.11 -1.65 -37.44
C VAL A 562 13.16 -2.10 -38.44
N TYR A 563 13.88 -3.17 -38.12
CA TYR A 563 14.94 -3.68 -38.97
C TYR A 563 14.79 -5.19 -39.19
N ILE A 564 14.70 -5.57 -40.47
CA ILE A 564 14.83 -6.96 -40.92
C ILE A 564 16.15 -7.09 -41.69
N PRO A 565 17.09 -7.95 -41.25
CA PRO A 565 18.33 -8.13 -41.99
C PRO A 565 18.08 -8.74 -43.38
N PRO A 566 18.62 -8.14 -44.46
CA PRO A 566 18.60 -8.74 -45.79
C PRO A 566 19.34 -10.08 -45.83
N LEU A 567 18.97 -10.95 -46.79
CA LEU A 567 19.63 -12.26 -46.94
C LEU A 567 21.14 -12.08 -47.22
N ASN A 568 21.98 -12.72 -46.39
CA ASN A 568 23.46 -12.71 -46.47
C ASN A 568 24.16 -11.38 -46.12
N VAL A 569 23.51 -10.46 -45.40
CA VAL A 569 24.13 -9.22 -44.87
C VAL A 569 24.09 -9.23 -43.34
N SER A 570 25.21 -8.88 -42.68
CA SER A 570 25.22 -8.68 -41.24
C SER A 570 24.58 -7.32 -40.91
N GLY A 571 23.65 -7.27 -39.95
CA GLY A 571 23.03 -6.02 -39.53
C GLY A 571 23.85 -5.21 -38.52
N GLU A 572 25.16 -5.43 -38.43
CA GLU A 572 26.05 -4.80 -37.44
C GLU A 572 26.16 -3.29 -37.65
N ASP A 573 26.27 -2.83 -38.90
CA ASP A 573 26.41 -1.40 -39.20
C ASP A 573 25.15 -0.62 -38.79
N VAL A 574 23.96 -1.16 -39.06
CA VAL A 574 22.68 -0.55 -38.64
C VAL A 574 22.53 -0.58 -37.12
N ALA A 575 22.99 -1.65 -36.46
CA ALA A 575 22.97 -1.72 -35.00
C ALA A 575 23.89 -0.66 -34.36
N ASN A 576 25.08 -0.43 -34.93
CA ASN A 576 25.99 0.63 -34.47
C ASN A 576 25.37 2.02 -34.61
N VAL A 577 24.66 2.29 -35.73
CA VAL A 577 23.91 3.54 -35.92
C VAL A 577 22.84 3.69 -34.85
N LEU A 578 22.01 2.66 -34.62
CA LEU A 578 20.98 2.69 -33.59
C LEU A 578 21.57 2.97 -32.19
N ALA A 579 22.69 2.33 -31.85
CA ALA A 579 23.37 2.54 -30.57
C ALA A 579 23.91 3.97 -30.43
N ALA A 580 24.56 4.51 -31.48
CA ALA A 580 25.10 5.87 -31.49
C ALA A 580 24.00 6.93 -31.37
N VAL A 581 22.91 6.75 -32.12
CA VAL A 581 21.72 7.62 -32.05
C VAL A 581 21.05 7.52 -30.68
N GLY A 582 20.89 6.30 -30.14
CA GLY A 582 20.31 6.06 -28.82
C GLY A 582 21.12 6.70 -27.67
N GLU A 583 22.45 6.74 -27.78
CA GLU A 583 23.33 7.40 -26.82
C GLU A 583 23.14 8.92 -26.78
N GLN A 584 22.93 9.54 -27.94
CA GLN A 584 22.85 11.00 -28.09
C GLN A 584 21.43 11.55 -27.95
N SER A 585 20.41 10.71 -28.14
CA SER A 585 19.00 11.11 -28.17
C SER A 585 18.45 11.51 -26.80
N ASP A 586 17.65 12.58 -26.78
CA ASP A 586 16.83 12.98 -25.63
C ASP A 586 15.41 12.36 -25.66
N LYS A 587 15.10 11.58 -26.70
CA LYS A 587 13.85 10.85 -26.92
C LYS A 587 14.08 9.34 -26.89
N PRO A 588 13.14 8.55 -26.33
CA PRO A 588 13.29 7.10 -26.32
C PRO A 588 13.25 6.50 -27.72
N LEU A 589 14.22 5.63 -27.98
CA LEU A 589 14.33 4.79 -29.17
C LEU A 589 14.09 3.33 -28.78
N VAL A 590 13.08 2.70 -29.38
CA VAL A 590 12.85 1.25 -29.28
C VAL A 590 13.07 0.60 -30.62
N SER A 591 13.58 -0.64 -30.64
CA SER A 591 13.84 -1.35 -31.88
C SER A 591 13.14 -2.72 -31.95
N SER A 592 12.84 -3.19 -33.15
CA SER A 592 12.60 -4.61 -33.40
C SER A 592 13.64 -5.10 -34.40
N PHE A 593 14.72 -5.68 -33.85
CA PHE A 593 15.79 -6.34 -34.62
C PHE A 593 15.49 -7.84 -34.63
N LEU A 594 14.99 -8.34 -35.77
CA LEU A 594 14.30 -9.64 -35.83
C LEU A 594 15.19 -10.81 -35.34
N GLY A 595 14.71 -11.54 -34.33
CA GLY A 595 15.37 -12.70 -33.73
C GLY A 595 16.18 -12.44 -32.46
N ALA A 596 16.30 -11.18 -32.01
CA ALA A 596 16.99 -10.83 -30.77
C ALA A 596 16.02 -10.29 -29.69
N GLU A 597 16.15 -10.80 -28.46
CA GLU A 597 15.41 -10.32 -27.27
C GLU A 597 16.36 -9.58 -26.31
N GLY A 598 15.85 -8.52 -25.67
CA GLY A 598 16.59 -7.78 -24.66
C GLY A 598 17.44 -6.65 -25.24
N VAL A 599 18.64 -6.44 -24.71
CA VAL A 599 19.62 -5.50 -25.29
C VAL A 599 20.74 -6.33 -25.93
N PRO A 600 20.71 -6.55 -27.27
CA PRO A 600 21.76 -7.25 -28.00
C PRO A 600 23.13 -6.59 -27.81
N GLU A 601 24.22 -7.35 -27.83
CA GLU A 601 25.58 -6.80 -27.62
C GLU A 601 25.90 -5.62 -28.57
N LEU A 602 25.42 -5.70 -29.81
CA LEU A 602 25.60 -4.66 -30.84
C LEU A 602 24.81 -3.37 -30.57
N LEU A 603 23.79 -3.42 -29.70
CA LEU A 603 22.96 -2.26 -29.33
C LEU A 603 23.30 -1.72 -27.93
N ARG A 604 24.38 -2.21 -27.31
CA ARG A 604 24.82 -1.79 -25.97
C ARG A 604 25.81 -0.65 -26.05
N VAL A 605 25.53 0.39 -25.29
CA VAL A 605 26.51 1.43 -24.96
C VAL A 605 27.28 0.95 -23.72
N PRO A 606 28.63 0.89 -23.71
CA PRO A 606 29.40 0.48 -22.55
C PRO A 606 29.18 1.43 -21.37
N ASP A 607 28.96 0.90 -20.16
CA ASP A 607 28.88 1.71 -18.95
C ASP A 607 30.25 1.83 -18.26
N VAL A 608 30.56 3.02 -17.75
CA VAL A 608 31.77 3.33 -16.99
C VAL A 608 31.83 2.54 -15.67
N ALA A 609 30.67 2.16 -15.12
CA ALA A 609 30.53 1.44 -13.85
C ALA A 609 30.55 -0.11 -13.97
N GLY A 610 30.80 -0.65 -15.16
CA GLY A 610 30.88 -2.10 -15.39
C GLY A 610 29.52 -2.81 -15.44
N SER A 611 28.42 -2.09 -15.69
CA SER A 611 27.16 -2.74 -16.07
C SER A 611 27.25 -3.26 -17.51
N THR A 612 26.51 -4.32 -17.84
CA THR A 612 26.55 -4.91 -19.19
C THR A 612 26.00 -3.95 -20.25
N ALA A 613 25.10 -3.02 -19.91
CA ALA A 613 24.50 -2.05 -20.83
C ALA A 613 24.26 -0.69 -20.13
N GLY A 614 24.91 0.36 -20.63
CA GLY A 614 24.81 1.74 -20.16
C GLY A 614 23.51 2.43 -20.57
N ARG A 615 23.37 3.70 -20.17
CA ARG A 615 22.29 4.58 -20.67
C ARG A 615 22.50 4.83 -22.16
N GLY A 616 21.41 4.98 -22.90
CA GLY A 616 21.43 5.12 -24.36
C GLY A 616 21.40 3.79 -25.11
N SER A 617 21.64 2.66 -24.44
CA SER A 617 21.50 1.33 -25.06
C SER A 617 20.09 1.12 -25.59
N VAL A 618 19.96 0.62 -26.82
CA VAL A 618 18.65 0.51 -27.49
C VAL A 618 18.02 -0.86 -27.21
N PRO A 619 16.86 -0.91 -26.55
CA PRO A 619 16.14 -2.17 -26.35
C PRO A 619 15.64 -2.73 -27.69
N SER A 620 15.83 -4.04 -27.91
CA SER A 620 15.27 -4.79 -29.03
C SER A 620 14.20 -5.76 -28.57
N TYR A 621 13.11 -5.81 -29.34
CA TYR A 621 11.96 -6.65 -29.08
C TYR A 621 11.77 -7.68 -30.20
N PRO A 622 11.34 -8.91 -29.86
CA PRO A 622 11.16 -9.98 -30.83
C PRO A 622 10.02 -9.69 -31.83
N ALA A 623 9.11 -8.79 -31.47
CA ALA A 623 7.98 -8.36 -32.29
C ALA A 623 7.72 -6.85 -32.11
N VAL A 624 7.26 -6.19 -33.16
CA VAL A 624 6.96 -4.74 -33.15
C VAL A 624 5.85 -4.39 -32.15
N GLU A 625 4.87 -5.28 -31.98
CA GLU A 625 3.76 -5.08 -31.04
C GLU A 625 4.24 -5.12 -29.58
N ALA A 626 5.30 -5.88 -29.28
CA ALA A 626 5.90 -5.89 -27.94
C ALA A 626 6.63 -4.56 -27.66
N ALA A 627 7.39 -4.05 -28.64
CA ALA A 627 8.03 -2.72 -28.54
C ALA A 627 6.99 -1.62 -28.31
N VAL A 628 5.92 -1.63 -29.12
CA VAL A 628 4.82 -0.66 -29.03
C VAL A 628 4.11 -0.73 -27.68
N ARG A 629 3.78 -1.94 -27.19
CA ARG A 629 3.14 -2.11 -25.87
C ARG A 629 4.03 -1.59 -24.74
N ALA A 630 5.31 -1.95 -24.75
CA ALA A 630 6.26 -1.47 -23.75
C ALA A 630 6.36 0.06 -23.75
N LEU A 631 6.47 0.67 -24.93
CA LEU A 631 6.49 2.11 -25.09
C LEU A 631 5.20 2.76 -24.58
N ALA A 632 4.03 2.21 -24.90
CA ALA A 632 2.75 2.73 -24.43
C ALA A 632 2.64 2.75 -22.91
N ARG A 633 3.09 1.69 -22.22
CA ARG A 633 3.14 1.65 -20.75
C ARG A 633 4.03 2.74 -20.16
N VAL A 634 5.21 2.95 -20.75
CA VAL A 634 6.14 4.00 -20.32
C VAL A 634 5.59 5.40 -20.60
N VAL A 635 4.89 5.60 -21.72
CA VAL A 635 4.18 6.85 -22.04
C VAL A 635 3.07 7.14 -21.02
N GLU A 636 2.27 6.13 -20.65
CA GLU A 636 1.23 6.29 -19.62
C GLU A 636 1.81 6.75 -18.28
N TYR A 637 2.92 6.13 -17.86
CA TYR A 637 3.66 6.54 -16.66
C TYR A 637 4.22 7.96 -16.78
N ALA A 638 4.85 8.31 -17.90
CA ALA A 638 5.41 9.64 -18.12
C ALA A 638 4.32 10.73 -18.12
N VAL A 639 3.14 10.44 -18.65
CA VAL A 639 1.97 11.34 -18.58
C VAL A 639 1.49 11.47 -17.14
N TRP A 640 1.37 10.37 -16.40
CA TRP A 640 1.00 10.39 -14.98
C TRP A 640 1.96 11.25 -14.15
N LEU A 641 3.27 11.08 -14.35
CA LEU A 641 4.32 11.79 -13.62
C LEU A 641 4.28 13.31 -13.84
N ARG A 642 3.93 13.75 -15.05
CA ARG A 642 3.86 15.19 -15.40
C ARG A 642 2.53 15.84 -15.05
N THR A 643 1.48 15.06 -14.81
CA THR A 643 0.15 15.62 -14.54
C THR A 643 0.03 15.92 -13.04
N PRO A 644 -0.11 17.19 -12.61
CA PRO A 644 -0.23 17.53 -11.20
C PRO A 644 -1.52 16.94 -10.60
N ASP A 645 -1.48 16.60 -9.32
CA ASP A 645 -2.62 15.95 -8.62
C ASP A 645 -3.79 16.91 -8.32
N GLY A 646 -3.59 18.21 -8.47
CA GLY A 646 -4.50 19.25 -7.99
C GLY A 646 -4.39 19.45 -6.47
N PRO A 647 -4.93 20.55 -5.92
CA PRO A 647 -5.05 20.71 -4.47
C PRO A 647 -6.06 19.69 -3.90
N PRO A 648 -5.89 19.23 -2.65
CA PRO A 648 -6.94 18.46 -1.98
C PRO A 648 -8.20 19.34 -1.77
N PRO A 649 -9.40 18.73 -1.63
CA PRO A 649 -10.62 19.46 -1.29
C PRO A 649 -10.45 20.26 0.00
N ASP A 650 -10.97 21.49 0.04
CA ASP A 650 -10.87 22.34 1.23
C ASP A 650 -11.72 21.77 2.39
N PRO A 651 -11.11 21.43 3.55
CA PRO A 651 -11.85 20.94 4.71
C PRO A 651 -12.88 21.95 5.26
N ALA A 652 -12.73 23.25 4.98
CA ALA A 652 -13.65 24.29 5.46
C ALA A 652 -15.01 24.28 4.74
N GLU A 653 -15.13 23.56 3.62
CA GLU A 653 -16.36 23.49 2.83
C GLU A 653 -17.34 22.41 3.32
N VAL A 654 -16.99 21.65 4.36
CA VAL A 654 -17.81 20.55 4.90
C VAL A 654 -18.02 20.69 6.40
N ASP A 655 -19.18 20.23 6.89
CA ASP A 655 -19.51 20.18 8.31
C ASP A 655 -19.25 18.78 8.89
N LEU A 656 -17.96 18.46 9.06
CA LEU A 656 -17.51 17.18 9.60
C LEU A 656 -18.03 16.93 11.03
N ALA A 657 -18.22 17.99 11.82
CA ALA A 657 -18.65 17.87 13.21
C ALA A 657 -20.09 17.33 13.28
N THR A 658 -21.01 17.92 12.52
CA THR A 658 -22.39 17.47 12.43
C THR A 658 -22.48 16.04 11.88
N ALA A 659 -21.72 15.73 10.83
CA ALA A 659 -21.73 14.38 10.26
C ALA A 659 -21.24 13.30 11.24
N ARG A 660 -20.18 13.59 12.02
CA ARG A 660 -19.69 12.68 13.08
C ARG A 660 -20.70 12.51 14.20
N GLN A 661 -21.35 13.58 14.64
CA GLN A 661 -22.39 13.53 15.68
C GLN A 661 -23.55 12.64 15.26
N LEU A 662 -24.03 12.79 14.02
CA LEU A 662 -25.07 11.94 13.44
C LEU A 662 -24.65 10.47 13.44
N VAL A 663 -23.50 10.14 12.86
CA VAL A 663 -22.98 8.76 12.81
C VAL A 663 -22.85 8.14 14.22
N ASN A 664 -22.31 8.89 15.17
CA ASN A 664 -22.12 8.43 16.54
C ASN A 664 -23.46 8.19 17.26
N SER A 665 -24.46 9.05 17.04
CA SER A 665 -25.80 8.87 17.59
C SER A 665 -26.47 7.59 17.07
N VAL A 666 -26.39 7.35 15.76
CA VAL A 666 -26.93 6.13 15.12
C VAL A 666 -26.26 4.87 15.65
N LEU A 667 -24.94 4.87 15.81
CA LEU A 667 -24.21 3.72 16.37
C LEU A 667 -24.45 3.52 17.87
N ALA A 668 -24.72 4.59 18.61
CA ALA A 668 -25.11 4.50 20.02
C ALA A 668 -26.49 3.80 20.16
N GLU A 669 -27.43 4.09 19.26
CA GLU A 669 -28.75 3.44 19.22
C GLU A 669 -28.69 2.03 18.62
N HIS A 670 -27.84 1.82 17.61
CA HIS A 670 -27.68 0.57 16.88
C HIS A 670 -26.21 0.10 16.86
N PRO A 671 -25.71 -0.53 17.95
CA PRO A 671 -24.30 -0.92 18.06
C PRO A 671 -23.80 -1.94 17.03
N GLN A 672 -24.71 -2.64 16.34
CA GLN A 672 -24.40 -3.62 15.28
C GLN A 672 -24.47 -3.02 13.87
N GLY A 673 -24.76 -1.72 13.75
CA GLY A 673 -24.94 -1.04 12.47
C GLY A 673 -26.36 -1.12 11.92
N THR A 674 -26.72 -0.15 11.08
CA THR A 674 -28.04 -0.04 10.46
C THR A 674 -28.00 0.78 9.15
N GLY A 675 -29.02 0.61 8.32
CA GLY A 675 -29.27 1.54 7.21
C GLY A 675 -29.82 2.86 7.75
N LEU A 676 -29.36 3.98 7.20
CA LEU A 676 -29.85 5.31 7.59
C LEU A 676 -31.27 5.53 7.08
N THR A 677 -32.08 6.23 7.87
CA THR A 677 -33.37 6.73 7.39
C THR A 677 -33.16 7.79 6.30
N ARG A 678 -34.22 8.14 5.56
CA ARG A 678 -34.14 9.19 4.54
C ARG A 678 -33.74 10.55 5.14
N GLU A 679 -34.27 10.88 6.31
CA GLU A 679 -33.96 12.13 7.02
C GLU A 679 -32.49 12.18 7.41
N GLN A 680 -31.99 11.10 8.04
CA GLN A 680 -30.57 10.96 8.41
C GLN A 680 -29.66 10.99 7.19
N THR A 681 -30.04 10.34 6.08
CA THR A 681 -29.27 10.36 4.82
C THR A 681 -29.22 11.77 4.23
N THR A 682 -30.32 12.52 4.32
CA THR A 682 -30.39 13.91 3.82
C THR A 682 -29.49 14.82 4.65
N GLU A 683 -29.53 14.69 5.99
CA GLU A 683 -28.67 15.43 6.91
C GLU A 683 -27.19 15.13 6.69
N LEU A 684 -26.83 13.84 6.54
CA LEU A 684 -25.47 13.42 6.25
C LEU A 684 -24.95 13.99 4.94
N LEU A 685 -25.74 13.93 3.86
CA LEU A 685 -25.35 14.45 2.55
C LEU A 685 -25.25 15.98 2.54
N ALA A 686 -26.14 16.68 3.25
CA ALA A 686 -26.09 18.14 3.37
C ALA A 686 -24.81 18.63 4.05
N ALA A 687 -24.28 17.88 5.02
CA ALA A 687 -23.00 18.19 5.66
C ALA A 687 -21.80 18.20 4.69
N TYR A 688 -21.92 17.55 3.54
CA TYR A 688 -20.92 17.53 2.46
C TYR A 688 -21.38 18.28 1.21
N ASP A 689 -22.33 19.22 1.34
CA ASP A 689 -22.85 20.03 0.23
C ASP A 689 -23.46 19.19 -0.92
N ILE A 690 -24.10 18.06 -0.57
CA ILE A 690 -24.84 17.22 -1.49
C ILE A 690 -26.34 17.36 -1.20
N THR A 691 -27.08 17.93 -2.13
CA THR A 691 -28.53 18.11 -1.98
C THR A 691 -29.29 16.89 -2.49
N LEU A 692 -29.87 16.11 -1.59
CA LEU A 692 -30.81 15.04 -1.92
C LEU A 692 -32.22 15.61 -2.16
N TRP A 693 -32.80 15.34 -3.32
CA TRP A 693 -34.13 15.86 -3.67
C TRP A 693 -35.22 15.29 -2.77
N GLU A 694 -36.13 16.17 -2.32
CA GLU A 694 -37.27 15.79 -1.49
C GLU A 694 -38.12 14.73 -2.20
N SER A 695 -38.51 13.69 -1.48
CA SER A 695 -39.50 12.74 -1.96
C SER A 695 -40.38 12.30 -0.80
N ARG A 696 -41.67 12.13 -1.06
CA ARG A 696 -42.65 11.78 -0.04
C ARG A 696 -43.15 10.36 -0.26
N PRO A 697 -42.86 9.43 0.67
CA PRO A 697 -43.51 8.13 0.69
C PRO A 697 -45.03 8.31 0.82
N VAL A 698 -45.79 7.59 0.00
CA VAL A 698 -47.24 7.62 0.00
C VAL A 698 -47.77 6.20 -0.06
N SER A 699 -48.75 5.89 0.77
CA SER A 699 -49.39 4.58 0.85
C SER A 699 -50.82 4.60 0.32
N THR A 700 -51.34 5.79 -0.02
CA THR A 700 -52.71 5.96 -0.54
C THR A 700 -52.74 7.01 -1.63
N LEU A 701 -53.69 6.88 -2.57
CA LEU A 701 -53.96 7.90 -3.59
C LEU A 701 -54.21 9.29 -2.98
N ARG A 702 -54.89 9.36 -1.83
CA ARG A 702 -55.14 10.64 -1.14
C ARG A 702 -53.84 11.31 -0.70
N GLN A 703 -52.90 10.54 -0.14
CA GLN A 703 -51.58 11.05 0.23
C GLN A 703 -50.78 11.46 -1.00
N ALA A 704 -50.84 10.70 -2.10
CA ALA A 704 -50.20 11.06 -3.37
C ALA A 704 -50.72 12.39 -3.94
N GLN A 705 -52.04 12.60 -3.93
CA GLN A 705 -52.67 13.85 -4.38
C GLN A 705 -52.35 15.04 -3.45
N ALA A 706 -52.28 14.81 -2.14
CA ALA A 706 -51.86 15.83 -1.18
C ALA A 706 -50.40 16.23 -1.41
N ALA A 707 -49.50 15.26 -1.56
CA ALA A 707 -48.09 15.49 -1.88
C ALA A 707 -47.91 16.27 -3.18
N GLY A 708 -48.63 15.90 -4.25
CA GLY A 708 -48.60 16.64 -5.52
C GLY A 708 -49.03 18.11 -5.37
N ARG A 709 -50.08 18.37 -4.58
CA ARG A 709 -50.55 19.74 -4.32
C ARG A 709 -49.55 20.56 -3.49
N GLU A 710 -49.00 19.98 -2.44
CA GLU A 710 -48.05 20.64 -1.55
C GLU A 710 -46.72 20.93 -2.26
N MET A 711 -46.30 20.07 -3.19
CA MET A 711 -45.15 20.31 -4.05
C MET A 711 -45.45 21.29 -5.20
N GLY A 712 -46.71 21.67 -5.42
CA GLY A 712 -47.09 22.58 -6.51
C GLY A 712 -47.09 21.93 -7.90
N TRP A 713 -47.46 20.65 -7.99
CA TRP A 713 -47.53 19.85 -9.22
C TRP A 713 -46.19 19.72 -9.97
N ASP A 714 -46.17 19.30 -11.23
CA ASP A 714 -44.96 18.86 -11.94
C ASP A 714 -44.20 17.79 -11.13
N VAL A 715 -44.93 16.71 -10.81
CA VAL A 715 -44.44 15.61 -9.97
C VAL A 715 -44.38 14.30 -10.75
N VAL A 716 -43.64 13.35 -10.19
CA VAL A 716 -43.52 11.98 -10.67
C VAL A 716 -43.98 11.02 -9.58
N LEU A 717 -44.66 9.96 -10.00
CA LEU A 717 -45.05 8.85 -9.12
C LEU A 717 -44.16 7.64 -9.44
N LYS A 718 -43.46 7.13 -8.43
CA LYS A 718 -42.51 6.02 -8.56
C LYS A 718 -42.93 4.85 -7.68
N ALA A 719 -42.90 3.63 -8.21
CA ALA A 719 -42.97 2.42 -7.40
C ALA A 719 -41.58 2.11 -6.80
N THR A 720 -41.52 1.78 -5.51
CA THR A 720 -40.27 1.50 -4.77
C THR A 720 -40.04 0.02 -4.52
N SER A 721 -40.89 -0.89 -5.01
CA SER A 721 -40.70 -2.33 -4.83
C SER A 721 -39.50 -2.86 -5.64
N HIS A 722 -38.65 -3.63 -4.95
CA HIS A 722 -37.39 -4.16 -5.49
C HIS A 722 -37.54 -4.99 -6.79
N PRO A 723 -38.54 -5.89 -6.93
CA PRO A 723 -38.69 -6.71 -8.13
C PRO A 723 -39.05 -5.93 -9.40
N LEU A 724 -39.62 -4.73 -9.26
CA LEU A 724 -40.02 -3.88 -10.39
C LEU A 724 -38.90 -2.93 -10.84
N ARG A 725 -37.98 -2.54 -9.96
CA ARG A 725 -36.81 -1.72 -10.31
C ARG A 725 -35.84 -2.45 -11.26
N GLU A 726 -35.71 -3.76 -11.11
CA GLU A 726 -34.80 -4.61 -11.91
C GLU A 726 -35.42 -5.06 -13.25
N ARG A 727 -36.65 -4.66 -13.55
CA ARG A 727 -37.39 -5.02 -14.77
C ARG A 727 -37.53 -3.81 -15.70
N PRO A 728 -36.55 -3.55 -16.59
CA PRO A 728 -36.59 -2.40 -17.49
C PRO A 728 -37.72 -2.46 -18.52
N ASP A 729 -38.32 -3.63 -18.72
CA ASP A 729 -39.50 -3.84 -19.56
C ASP A 729 -40.80 -3.29 -18.95
N LEU A 730 -40.81 -2.97 -17.65
CA LEU A 730 -41.98 -2.49 -16.92
C LEU A 730 -41.82 -1.00 -16.53
N ALA A 731 -42.80 -0.19 -16.94
CA ALA A 731 -42.83 1.25 -16.63
C ALA A 731 -43.18 1.47 -15.15
N HIS A 732 -42.17 1.51 -14.28
CA HIS A 732 -42.30 1.68 -12.82
C HIS A 732 -42.28 3.16 -12.36
N VAL A 733 -42.19 4.09 -13.31
CA VAL A 733 -42.18 5.55 -13.08
C VAL A 733 -43.15 6.24 -14.02
N TRP A 734 -44.08 7.01 -13.46
CA TRP A 734 -44.96 7.91 -14.21
C TRP A 734 -44.47 9.35 -14.05
N ARG A 735 -44.31 10.07 -15.17
CA ARG A 735 -43.74 11.43 -15.21
C ARG A 735 -44.77 12.46 -15.64
N ASN A 736 -44.48 13.75 -15.42
CA ASN A 736 -45.29 14.90 -15.84
C ASN A 736 -46.73 14.85 -15.29
N ILE A 737 -46.88 14.67 -13.97
CA ILE A 737 -48.18 14.70 -13.30
C ILE A 737 -48.46 16.12 -12.83
N ASP A 738 -49.38 16.80 -13.51
CA ASP A 738 -49.73 18.20 -13.26
C ASP A 738 -51.09 18.35 -12.56
N THR A 739 -51.89 17.28 -12.51
CA THR A 739 -53.24 17.32 -11.94
C THR A 739 -53.56 16.14 -11.03
N SER A 740 -54.57 16.31 -10.17
CA SER A 740 -55.08 15.22 -9.32
C SER A 740 -55.73 14.08 -10.12
N ALA A 741 -56.17 14.33 -11.35
CA ALA A 741 -56.73 13.30 -12.24
C ALA A 741 -55.62 12.43 -12.83
N GLU A 742 -54.57 13.05 -13.37
CA GLU A 742 -53.39 12.34 -13.87
C GLU A 742 -52.70 11.52 -12.77
N MET A 743 -52.65 12.02 -11.54
CA MET A 743 -52.14 11.26 -10.39
C MET A 743 -52.96 9.99 -10.12
N ARG A 744 -54.29 10.04 -10.33
CA ARG A 744 -55.16 8.86 -10.20
C ARG A 744 -54.87 7.85 -11.30
N ASP A 745 -54.77 8.31 -12.55
CA ASP A 745 -54.50 7.43 -13.68
C ASP A 745 -53.12 6.75 -13.54
N ALA A 746 -52.12 7.51 -13.08
CA ALA A 746 -50.79 7.00 -12.76
C ALA A 746 -50.83 5.98 -11.61
N TRP A 747 -51.58 6.28 -10.54
CA TRP A 747 -51.75 5.40 -9.38
C TRP A 747 -52.41 4.07 -9.77
N ASP A 748 -53.52 4.12 -10.50
CA ASP A 748 -54.26 2.93 -10.91
C ASP A 748 -53.42 2.05 -11.85
N SER A 749 -52.70 2.68 -12.79
CA SER A 749 -51.81 1.98 -13.73
C SER A 749 -50.66 1.28 -13.02
N LEU A 750 -49.95 1.98 -12.11
CA LEU A 750 -48.85 1.37 -11.37
C LEU A 750 -49.35 0.33 -10.36
N THR A 751 -50.48 0.55 -9.70
CA THR A 751 -51.07 -0.41 -8.76
C THR A 751 -51.46 -1.72 -9.46
N ALA A 752 -52.02 -1.64 -10.67
CA ALA A 752 -52.33 -2.81 -11.49
C ALA A 752 -51.06 -3.59 -11.89
N LEU A 753 -49.96 -2.87 -12.16
CA LEU A 753 -48.67 -3.45 -12.51
C LEU A 753 -48.01 -4.21 -11.34
N VAL A 754 -48.18 -3.72 -10.10
CA VAL A 754 -47.53 -4.30 -8.89
C VAL A 754 -48.40 -5.38 -8.20
N GLY A 755 -49.61 -5.64 -8.70
CA GLY A 755 -50.50 -6.67 -8.15
C GLY A 755 -51.20 -6.29 -6.84
N GLY A 756 -51.26 -4.99 -6.51
CA GLY A 756 -51.90 -4.46 -5.30
C GLY A 756 -51.15 -3.27 -4.68
N ALA A 757 -51.86 -2.39 -3.96
CA ALA A 757 -51.24 -1.22 -3.32
C ALA A 757 -50.45 -1.61 -2.04
N ASP A 758 -50.82 -2.71 -1.39
CA ASP A 758 -50.16 -3.18 -0.15
C ASP A 758 -48.78 -3.81 -0.42
N SER A 759 -48.49 -4.21 -1.67
CA SER A 759 -47.21 -4.79 -2.11
C SER A 759 -46.27 -3.78 -2.75
N ALA A 760 -46.74 -2.54 -3.00
CA ALA A 760 -46.04 -1.51 -3.74
C ALA A 760 -45.83 -0.27 -2.87
N GLY A 761 -44.64 -0.08 -2.31
CA GLY A 761 -44.31 1.25 -1.78
C GLY A 761 -44.35 2.27 -2.92
N PHE A 762 -44.99 3.42 -2.72
CA PHE A 762 -45.02 4.51 -3.69
C PHE A 762 -44.36 5.77 -3.14
N VAL A 763 -43.75 6.55 -4.03
CA VAL A 763 -43.13 7.83 -3.69
C VAL A 763 -43.53 8.89 -4.70
N VAL A 764 -43.89 10.07 -4.21
CA VAL A 764 -44.06 11.29 -5.01
C VAL A 764 -42.82 12.16 -4.88
N GLN A 765 -42.27 12.61 -6.01
CA GLN A 765 -41.10 13.49 -6.08
C GLN A 765 -41.33 14.54 -7.16
N LYS A 766 -40.67 15.70 -7.08
CA LYS A 766 -40.64 16.67 -8.18
C LYS A 766 -40.07 16.06 -9.46
N HIS A 767 -40.59 16.47 -10.60
CA HIS A 767 -39.99 16.15 -11.88
C HIS A 767 -38.66 16.90 -12.01
N ALA A 768 -37.59 16.15 -12.27
CA ALA A 768 -36.25 16.69 -12.42
C ALA A 768 -35.98 17.01 -13.90
N PRO A 769 -35.15 18.03 -14.20
CA PRO A 769 -34.75 18.33 -15.58
C PRO A 769 -34.16 17.11 -16.31
N PRO A 770 -34.32 17.03 -17.64
CA PRO A 770 -33.70 15.96 -18.42
C PRO A 770 -32.19 16.00 -18.29
N GLY A 771 -31.57 14.82 -18.23
CA GLY A 771 -30.13 14.69 -18.08
C GLY A 771 -29.69 13.24 -18.28
N VAL A 772 -28.38 13.05 -18.33
CA VAL A 772 -27.78 11.71 -18.40
C VAL A 772 -27.86 11.07 -17.01
N PRO A 773 -28.47 9.88 -16.87
CA PRO A 773 -28.52 9.19 -15.59
C PRO A 773 -27.13 8.64 -15.24
N ILE A 774 -26.60 9.03 -14.09
CA ILE A 774 -25.32 8.54 -13.56
C ILE A 774 -25.53 7.94 -12.17
N ALA A 775 -24.57 7.13 -11.73
CA ALA A 775 -24.51 6.58 -10.38
C ALA A 775 -23.13 6.79 -9.79
N ILE A 776 -23.10 7.18 -8.51
CA ILE A 776 -21.88 7.28 -7.70
C ILE A 776 -22.09 6.37 -6.49
N ARG A 777 -21.18 5.41 -6.27
CA ARG A 777 -21.27 4.49 -5.14
C ARG A 777 -19.95 4.46 -4.39
N SER A 778 -20.01 4.42 -3.07
CA SER A 778 -18.87 4.15 -2.22
C SER A 778 -19.13 2.93 -1.32
N ILE A 779 -18.06 2.21 -1.05
CA ILE A 779 -18.03 1.13 -0.07
C ILE A 779 -16.82 1.31 0.84
N GLU A 780 -16.93 0.78 2.05
CA GLU A 780 -15.82 0.62 2.96
C GLU A 780 -15.28 -0.80 2.91
N ASP A 781 -14.07 -0.95 2.38
CA ASP A 781 -13.36 -2.22 2.41
C ASP A 781 -12.44 -2.24 3.64
N PRO A 782 -12.44 -3.30 4.48
CA PRO A 782 -11.59 -3.36 5.67
C PRO A 782 -10.08 -3.22 5.41
N LEU A 783 -9.61 -3.42 4.17
CA LEU A 783 -8.21 -3.45 3.80
C LEU A 783 -7.80 -2.27 2.92
N PHE A 784 -8.63 -1.89 1.94
CA PHE A 784 -8.40 -0.69 1.10
C PHE A 784 -8.87 0.59 1.78
N GLY A 785 -9.77 0.47 2.75
CA GLY A 785 -10.57 1.58 3.23
C GLY A 785 -11.61 1.98 2.16
N PRO A 786 -11.77 3.28 1.91
CA PRO A 786 -12.82 3.76 1.04
C PRO A 786 -12.56 3.41 -0.44
N VAL A 787 -13.59 2.96 -1.15
CA VAL A 787 -13.56 2.78 -2.60
C VAL A 787 -14.76 3.49 -3.21
N VAL A 788 -14.52 4.43 -4.12
CA VAL A 788 -15.56 5.17 -4.84
C VAL A 788 -15.62 4.71 -6.28
N SER A 789 -16.83 4.56 -6.81
CA SER A 789 -17.08 4.19 -8.19
C SER A 789 -18.04 5.17 -8.85
N PHE A 790 -17.82 5.40 -10.15
CA PHE A 790 -18.65 6.24 -11.00
C PHE A 790 -18.96 5.52 -12.30
N GLY A 791 -20.20 5.65 -12.78
CA GLY A 791 -20.61 5.17 -14.08
C GLY A 791 -21.96 5.74 -14.50
N ILE A 792 -22.33 5.51 -15.76
CA ILE A 792 -23.68 5.80 -16.24
C ILE A 792 -24.66 4.78 -15.64
N SER A 793 -25.81 5.24 -15.17
CA SER A 793 -26.82 4.38 -14.55
C SER A 793 -27.69 3.74 -15.62
N GLY A 794 -27.89 2.42 -15.50
CA GLY A 794 -28.77 1.66 -16.39
C GLY A 794 -28.39 0.17 -16.46
N PRO A 795 -29.37 -0.73 -16.66
CA PRO A 795 -29.15 -2.17 -16.55
C PRO A 795 -28.13 -2.73 -17.55
N ILE A 796 -28.08 -2.16 -18.76
CA ILE A 796 -27.09 -2.55 -19.78
C ILE A 796 -25.68 -2.11 -19.37
N ILE A 797 -25.54 -0.91 -18.79
CA ILE A 797 -24.25 -0.37 -18.35
C ILE A 797 -23.73 -1.15 -17.14
N GLU A 798 -24.62 -1.53 -16.23
CA GLU A 798 -24.30 -2.42 -15.11
C GLU A 798 -23.85 -3.80 -15.59
N LEU A 799 -24.53 -4.39 -16.58
CA LEU A 799 -24.14 -5.67 -17.18
C LEU A 799 -22.77 -5.61 -17.87
N LEU A 800 -22.46 -4.51 -18.56
CA LEU A 800 -21.17 -4.29 -19.20
C LEU A 800 -20.05 -3.92 -18.23
N ALA A 801 -20.38 -3.70 -16.95
CA ALA A 801 -19.47 -3.26 -15.90
C ALA A 801 -18.66 -2.01 -16.31
N ASP A 802 -19.28 -1.08 -17.05
CA ASP A 802 -18.63 0.16 -17.50
C ASP A 802 -18.63 1.19 -16.36
N LYS A 803 -17.71 0.97 -15.41
CA LYS A 803 -17.52 1.76 -14.20
C LYS A 803 -16.05 2.10 -14.02
N SER A 804 -15.81 3.31 -13.52
CA SER A 804 -14.51 3.72 -13.01
C SER A 804 -14.46 3.53 -11.50
N TYR A 805 -13.27 3.30 -10.95
CA TYR A 805 -13.04 3.14 -9.52
C TYR A 805 -11.86 4.02 -9.09
N ARG A 806 -11.91 4.57 -7.88
CA ARG A 806 -10.78 5.25 -7.24
C ARG A 806 -10.80 5.04 -5.73
N ILE A 807 -9.64 5.17 -5.11
CA ILE A 807 -9.45 5.11 -3.65
C ILE A 807 -9.19 6.53 -3.15
N PRO A 808 -10.06 7.08 -2.28
CA PRO A 808 -9.82 8.36 -1.62
C PRO A 808 -8.54 8.39 -0.75
N PRO A 809 -7.96 9.57 -0.50
CA PRO A 809 -8.42 10.89 -0.95
C PRO A 809 -8.24 11.09 -2.47
N LEU A 810 -9.18 11.80 -3.09
CA LEU A 810 -9.13 12.12 -4.52
C LEU A 810 -8.71 13.58 -4.71
N GLY A 811 -7.78 13.81 -5.63
CA GLY A 811 -7.54 15.15 -6.17
C GLY A 811 -8.40 15.42 -7.41
N ASP A 812 -8.42 16.66 -7.89
CA ASP A 812 -9.22 17.09 -9.05
C ASP A 812 -8.96 16.22 -10.29
N ARG A 813 -7.69 15.84 -10.50
CA ARG A 813 -7.29 14.98 -11.62
C ARG A 813 -7.97 13.61 -11.55
N ASP A 814 -8.12 13.04 -10.36
CA ASP A 814 -8.68 11.71 -10.20
C ASP A 814 -10.18 11.70 -10.53
N ALA A 815 -10.93 12.70 -10.04
CA ALA A 815 -12.34 12.88 -10.36
C ALA A 815 -12.54 13.13 -11.87
N ALA A 816 -11.75 14.02 -12.46
CA ALA A 816 -11.79 14.31 -13.89
C ALA A 816 -11.49 13.07 -14.75
N ALA A 817 -10.52 12.24 -14.33
CA ALA A 817 -10.18 11.00 -15.01
C ALA A 817 -11.30 9.95 -14.89
N MET A 818 -11.95 9.81 -13.72
CA MET A 818 -13.09 8.90 -13.53
C MET A 818 -14.21 9.16 -14.53
N VAL A 819 -14.54 10.43 -14.76
CA VAL A 819 -15.62 10.82 -15.68
C VAL A 819 -15.27 10.50 -17.14
N ARG A 820 -14.01 10.64 -17.52
CA ARG A 820 -13.55 10.48 -18.90
C ARG A 820 -13.20 9.04 -19.28
N GLU A 821 -12.79 8.20 -18.33
CA GLU A 821 -12.27 6.84 -18.61
C GLU A 821 -13.33 5.78 -18.88
N ILE A 822 -14.59 6.01 -18.46
CA ILE A 822 -15.69 5.09 -18.78
C ILE A 822 -15.94 5.10 -20.30
N LYS A 823 -16.26 3.94 -20.88
CA LYS A 823 -16.48 3.78 -22.32
C LYS A 823 -17.67 4.59 -22.80
N SER A 824 -18.66 4.77 -21.93
CA SER A 824 -19.87 5.55 -22.18
C SER A 824 -19.71 7.06 -21.94
N SER A 825 -18.50 7.55 -21.59
CA SER A 825 -18.23 8.97 -21.37
C SER A 825 -18.64 9.89 -22.51
N PRO A 826 -18.60 9.51 -23.82
CA PRO A 826 -19.09 10.38 -24.89
C PRO A 826 -20.54 10.87 -24.69
N MET A 827 -21.38 10.13 -23.96
CA MET A 827 -22.75 10.57 -23.64
C MET A 827 -22.78 11.85 -22.79
N LEU A 828 -21.74 12.11 -22.00
CA LEU A 828 -21.60 13.32 -21.18
C LEU A 828 -21.09 14.51 -22.02
N PHE A 829 -20.40 14.24 -23.14
CA PHE A 829 -19.75 15.24 -24.01
C PHE A 829 -20.47 15.47 -25.34
N GLY A 830 -21.79 15.25 -25.39
CA GLY A 830 -22.64 15.62 -26.53
C GLY A 830 -22.74 14.59 -27.67
N TYR A 831 -22.61 13.30 -27.36
CA TYR A 831 -22.79 12.22 -28.34
C TYR A 831 -24.12 12.33 -29.12
N ARG A 832 -24.04 12.23 -30.45
CA ARG A 832 -25.19 12.32 -31.39
C ARG A 832 -26.02 13.60 -31.26
N GLY A 833 -25.39 14.72 -30.93
CA GLY A 833 -26.03 16.04 -30.88
C GLY A 833 -26.81 16.30 -29.58
N ALA A 834 -26.60 15.48 -28.54
CA ALA A 834 -27.00 15.83 -27.18
C ALA A 834 -26.21 17.06 -26.67
N GLU A 835 -26.77 17.77 -25.70
CA GLU A 835 -26.03 18.86 -25.04
C GLU A 835 -24.96 18.29 -24.10
N VAL A 836 -23.88 19.04 -23.92
CA VAL A 836 -22.80 18.69 -22.97
C VAL A 836 -23.32 18.91 -21.56
N VAL A 837 -23.21 17.90 -20.70
CA VAL A 837 -23.63 18.01 -19.30
C VAL A 837 -22.66 18.87 -18.51
N ASP A 838 -23.08 19.33 -17.33
CA ASP A 838 -22.20 20.01 -16.38
C ASP A 838 -21.23 19.00 -15.74
N VAL A 839 -20.11 18.77 -16.43
CA VAL A 839 -19.07 17.83 -16.00
C VAL A 839 -18.40 18.27 -14.70
N VAL A 840 -18.29 19.58 -14.46
CA VAL A 840 -17.67 20.13 -13.24
C VAL A 840 -18.51 19.75 -12.02
N GLU A 841 -19.83 19.81 -12.12
CA GLU A 841 -20.71 19.39 -11.03
C GLU A 841 -20.64 17.87 -10.78
N ILE A 842 -20.46 17.05 -11.80
CA ILE A 842 -20.22 15.60 -11.63
C ILE A 842 -18.90 15.37 -10.88
N GLU A 843 -17.82 16.04 -11.30
CA GLU A 843 -16.50 15.97 -10.66
C GLU A 843 -16.60 16.39 -9.19
N ARG A 844 -17.33 17.48 -8.88
CA ARG A 844 -17.61 17.95 -7.51
C ARG A 844 -18.32 16.88 -6.68
N LEU A 845 -19.39 16.28 -7.20
CA LEU A 845 -20.14 15.23 -6.48
C LEU A 845 -19.27 14.00 -6.19
N ILE A 846 -18.43 13.57 -7.14
CA ILE A 846 -17.49 12.47 -6.92
C ILE A 846 -16.50 12.82 -5.79
N SER A 847 -15.94 14.03 -5.82
CA SER A 847 -15.01 14.51 -4.79
C SER A 847 -15.66 14.60 -3.41
N ARG A 848 -16.91 15.09 -3.32
CA ARG A 848 -17.66 15.15 -2.05
C ARG A 848 -18.00 13.77 -1.49
N VAL A 849 -18.43 12.83 -2.33
CA VAL A 849 -18.66 11.43 -1.90
C VAL A 849 -17.34 10.80 -1.44
N ALA A 850 -16.24 11.05 -2.14
CA ALA A 850 -14.92 10.58 -1.74
C ALA A 850 -14.44 11.18 -0.41
N GLN A 851 -14.67 12.48 -0.19
CA GLN A 851 -14.36 13.17 1.07
C GLN A 851 -15.21 12.61 2.21
N LEU A 852 -16.53 12.50 2.04
CA LEU A 852 -17.46 11.90 3.00
C LEU A 852 -17.02 10.51 3.42
N GLN A 853 -16.73 9.67 2.42
CA GLN A 853 -16.27 8.33 2.69
C GLN A 853 -14.94 8.40 3.45
N ASN A 854 -13.93 9.14 2.99
CA ASN A 854 -12.63 9.24 3.64
C ASN A 854 -12.69 9.75 5.10
N ASP A 855 -13.63 10.63 5.41
CA ASP A 855 -13.75 11.25 6.72
C ASP A 855 -14.55 10.41 7.73
N LEU A 856 -15.43 9.52 7.24
CA LEU A 856 -16.35 8.71 8.05
C LEU A 856 -16.20 7.20 7.76
N PRO A 857 -15.24 6.50 8.41
CA PRO A 857 -15.08 5.04 8.27
C PRO A 857 -16.28 4.20 8.67
N GLN A 858 -17.14 4.76 9.51
CA GLN A 858 -18.36 4.09 9.95
C GLN A 858 -19.39 3.98 8.83
N VAL A 859 -19.34 4.84 7.80
CA VAL A 859 -20.24 4.73 6.64
C VAL A 859 -19.76 3.57 5.79
N SER A 860 -20.37 2.39 5.96
CA SER A 860 -19.93 1.17 5.28
C SER A 860 -20.30 1.14 3.80
N SER A 861 -21.38 1.84 3.43
CA SER A 861 -21.73 2.09 2.04
C SER A 861 -22.54 3.37 1.89
N LEU A 862 -22.36 4.03 0.75
CA LEU A 862 -23.21 5.12 0.28
C LEU A 862 -23.45 4.94 -1.22
N GLU A 863 -24.71 4.97 -1.64
CA GLU A 863 -25.10 4.84 -3.03
C GLU A 863 -25.98 6.01 -3.45
N LEU A 864 -25.47 6.82 -4.39
CA LEU A 864 -26.26 7.75 -5.19
C LEU A 864 -26.71 7.01 -6.46
N ALA A 865 -27.74 6.16 -6.34
CA ALA A 865 -28.16 5.22 -7.40
C ALA A 865 -28.63 5.91 -8.69
N LEU A 866 -29.20 7.11 -8.56
CA LEU A 866 -29.73 7.90 -9.67
C LEU A 866 -29.48 9.38 -9.43
N VAL A 867 -28.54 9.91 -10.19
CA VAL A 867 -28.29 11.34 -10.35
C VAL A 867 -28.56 11.69 -11.80
N LEU A 868 -29.34 12.75 -12.07
CA LEU A 868 -29.52 13.26 -13.43
C LEU A 868 -28.55 14.41 -13.66
N ALA A 869 -27.56 14.19 -14.52
CA ALA A 869 -26.61 15.22 -14.95
C ALA A 869 -27.18 16.02 -16.12
N GLY A 870 -27.59 17.25 -15.86
CA GLY A 870 -28.08 18.20 -16.86
C GLY A 870 -27.00 19.17 -17.32
N THR A 871 -27.37 20.16 -18.12
CA THR A 871 -26.43 21.17 -18.67
C THR A 871 -26.06 22.28 -17.68
N SER A 872 -26.81 22.42 -16.59
CA SER A 872 -26.63 23.48 -15.58
C SER A 872 -26.51 22.93 -14.16
N GLY A 873 -26.12 21.67 -14.01
CA GLY A 873 -25.92 21.00 -12.72
C GLY A 873 -26.40 19.55 -12.69
N ALA A 874 -26.38 18.95 -11.51
CA ALA A 874 -26.78 17.56 -11.28
C ALA A 874 -27.81 17.43 -10.15
N SER A 875 -28.83 16.59 -10.37
CA SER A 875 -29.91 16.37 -9.42
C SER A 875 -29.82 14.98 -8.80
N VAL A 876 -29.47 14.89 -7.52
CA VAL A 876 -29.42 13.61 -6.78
C VAL A 876 -30.84 13.22 -6.38
N LEU A 877 -31.40 12.19 -7.02
CA LEU A 877 -32.81 11.80 -6.85
C LEU A 877 -33.01 10.72 -5.79
N THR A 878 -32.05 9.82 -5.67
CA THR A 878 -32.07 8.68 -4.75
C THR A 878 -30.71 8.50 -4.12
N ALA A 879 -30.69 8.36 -2.80
CA ALA A 879 -29.51 8.01 -2.03
C ALA A 879 -29.87 7.01 -0.94
N GLU A 880 -28.98 6.05 -0.69
CA GLU A 880 -29.07 5.09 0.41
C GLU A 880 -27.69 5.00 1.08
N ALA A 881 -27.66 4.99 2.41
CA ALA A 881 -26.43 4.92 3.17
C ALA A 881 -26.56 3.92 4.32
N ARG A 882 -25.47 3.23 4.65
CA ARG A 882 -25.38 2.30 5.77
C ARG A 882 -24.23 2.70 6.67
N VAL A 883 -24.46 2.58 7.98
CA VAL A 883 -23.45 2.83 9.01
C VAL A 883 -23.25 1.54 9.80
N ASP A 884 -22.00 1.10 9.93
CA ASP A 884 -21.61 -0.10 10.69
C ASP A 884 -20.50 0.23 11.71
N PRO A 885 -20.43 -0.50 12.83
CA PRO A 885 -19.33 -0.35 13.77
C PRO A 885 -18.01 -0.77 13.12
N VAL A 886 -17.00 0.06 13.32
CA VAL A 886 -15.68 -0.16 12.74
C VAL A 886 -14.95 -1.22 13.58
N THR A 887 -14.91 -2.46 13.07
CA THR A 887 -14.35 -3.63 13.79
C THR A 887 -12.84 -3.71 13.71
N ASP A 888 -12.27 -3.20 12.61
CA ASP A 888 -10.85 -2.98 12.38
C ASP A 888 -10.78 -1.57 11.79
N PRO A 889 -10.47 -0.53 12.58
CA PRO A 889 -10.37 0.81 12.02
C PRO A 889 -9.39 0.73 10.86
N ARG A 890 -9.84 1.22 9.68
CA ARG A 890 -8.96 1.90 8.71
C ARG A 890 -7.78 2.35 9.52
N SER A 891 -6.58 1.79 9.35
CA SER A 891 -5.50 1.98 10.33
C SER A 891 -5.14 3.48 10.48
N ASP A 892 -5.97 4.19 11.22
CA ASP A 892 -5.96 5.58 11.64
C ASP A 892 -5.34 5.62 13.04
N LEU A 893 -4.74 4.49 13.44
CA LEU A 893 -3.66 4.45 14.38
C LEU A 893 -2.54 5.29 13.77
N PHE A 894 -2.35 6.49 14.29
CA PHE A 894 -1.19 7.33 14.01
C PHE A 894 0.03 6.80 14.76
N VAL A 895 0.26 5.49 14.64
CA VAL A 895 1.30 4.77 15.33
C VAL A 895 2.02 3.87 14.34
N ARG A 896 3.33 3.76 14.50
CA ARG A 896 4.11 2.76 13.77
C ARG A 896 3.81 1.40 14.37
N ARG A 897 3.43 0.45 13.52
CA ARG A 897 3.29 -0.97 13.84
C ARG A 897 3.55 -1.81 12.60
N MET A 898 4.12 -2.99 12.83
CA MET A 898 4.22 -4.01 11.79
C MET A 898 2.85 -4.67 11.59
N PRO A 899 2.56 -5.19 10.38
CA PRO A 899 1.32 -5.89 10.13
C PRO A 899 1.13 -7.04 11.13
N GLU A 900 -0.03 -7.07 11.79
CA GLU A 900 -0.46 -8.26 12.55
C GLU A 900 -0.67 -9.41 11.56
N GLN A 901 -0.30 -10.63 11.95
CA GLN A 901 -0.41 -11.83 11.09
C GLN A 901 -1.85 -12.32 10.85
N GLN A 902 -2.83 -11.43 10.92
CA GLN A 902 -4.13 -11.68 10.33
C GLN A 902 -4.13 -11.24 8.87
N GLY A 903 -3.64 -12.11 8.00
CA GLY A 903 -3.97 -12.25 6.57
C GLY A 903 -3.80 -11.04 5.63
N ASP A 904 -2.93 -11.21 4.65
CA ASP A 904 -2.60 -10.30 3.54
C ASP A 904 -3.64 -10.35 2.39
N THR A 905 -3.69 -9.44 1.43
CA THR A 905 -4.90 -9.30 0.59
C THR A 905 -4.88 -9.93 -0.82
N LEU A 906 -6.04 -10.45 -1.29
CA LEU A 906 -6.37 -10.74 -2.70
C LEU A 906 -7.72 -10.13 -3.12
N PRO A 907 -7.86 -9.51 -4.31
CA PRO A 907 -9.16 -9.15 -4.88
C PRO A 907 -10.02 -10.38 -5.10
N GLY A 908 -11.26 -10.31 -4.62
CA GLY A 908 -12.26 -11.33 -4.84
C GLY A 908 -12.97 -11.19 -6.17
#